data_AF-A0A1I2LHG7-F1
#
_entry.id   AF-A0A1I2LHG7-F1
#
_cell.length_a   1.000
_cell.length_b   1.000
_cell.length_c   1.000
_cell.angle_alpha   90.00
_cell.angle_beta   90.00
_cell.angle_gamma   90.00
#
_symmetry.space_group_name_H-M   'P 1'
#
loop_
_entity.id
_entity.type
_entity.pdbx_description
1 polymer ?
#
loop_
_entity_poly.entity_id
_entity_poly.type
_entity_poly.pdbx_seq_one_letter_code
_entity_poly.pdbx_strand_id
1 'polypeptide(L)'
;MKGDFSRLRFDPTRQYDAVLLQQGRVALDADANEAAVIALDRDRRTSADVIGKVGAPQDTPGFGISVEPAGKLGVGAGTLYVDGIRCINPAKYLHDAQPYLPAGAPVFVAPDGTLSAAPADGRYIGFVDVWHRHVTALEDDALMEEALGVDTATRLQVIEQVRFLRAGNAGDAAITCDAAVPAWNTLVTPPDGTMAARGKPADAEANPCAFPETAGYQRLENHLYRVEIHKSGTVASGATFKWSRDNAAFATRWLESNGDTLTLADTGRDAQSGLKPGQWIELTDDDKELSGRPGTLVRILSLIGTRVRLDTPTADGPIAIAQFGRNPKVRAWDSPGAVAITVPAGNDGFLPLESGLEVLFAAGRKYRSGDWWVVPARSGSGIDWPEAGGVPQAKPPCGVEHSYARLAVLDRVAGVWTLIGDCRPLFPPLTAMKQLAMLGGDGQEALPDPTQPALLCPLADPLRVGVFRGTTPVAGARVRFRILTGGGKLDPVLPSGGATSVIRVTDPQGEATAPWALDATTPTQQVRAELLDSTNTPIGLAVTFGASLSTAAHVSFDPAPAPSLAGIVTVQRAIEELAKRVGGGCVEVTLSPGTDWGKILRDLPKGEDATICFRQGDFTTDEPVVIEGLGHVVIHGGGAATRVTGTKNERVLEFLDCASLTMRDLTIAAVQDFHEHLEHRGGALTVTGCPVVSLENLVVTCGASLGNERTCVTVRGGDNDGQTVPVEHVEVSGCRFVAGFGQGGLLVTDAIDSVIRDNSLAVAPLPSTISFEELATDPERMGLLARQLARDFAPADAVSTAPAGSVIVGNYAISMASMVDTKDWQTLIAANPPAEAEARSVDGVQSYMKRITDKALSETSDTSGTARAFTSSASQMRKVMGRQTGFEMSSELLGDLIRGGDMQVVEVPGGANAAGGRIVIPVGQWRVSFESEIGQEAWTQIARTHVEELTAQSEQEAEEAIDRLVKRFVTDAELRKTSPAVSAWFNDLKKNLGVVGAQAIVVAGSLGRMTRIERNEADHFLEGVHVALARRGDGAGDHVDFGSIAVIANRLRLRLPVEYLWGGHGIYVGNAARVRVNDNEIDMATGDPQALRFHEGIRIWGYLGNFVHVLANAITLARVGIRVVAEREPQDYKSLQWLAADNLAVDASTTVDAPEWMRLRDNAP
;
A
#
# COMPACT_ATOMS: atom_id res chain seq x y z
N MET A 1 -21.62 -26.64 -29.35
CA MET A 1 -21.67 -26.60 -30.83
C MET A 1 -21.60 -28.03 -31.34
N LYS A 2 -22.60 -28.48 -32.11
CA LYS A 2 -22.71 -29.81 -32.73
C LYS A 2 -22.82 -29.62 -34.24
N GLY A 3 -21.75 -29.89 -34.99
CA GLY A 3 -21.69 -29.63 -36.42
C GLY A 3 -20.47 -30.27 -37.05
N ASP A 4 -20.48 -30.39 -38.37
CA ASP A 4 -19.38 -30.97 -39.14
C ASP A 4 -18.25 -29.94 -39.23
N PHE A 5 -17.29 -30.06 -38.32
CA PHE A 5 -16.15 -29.15 -38.19
C PHE A 5 -14.85 -29.93 -38.27
N SER A 6 -13.84 -29.36 -38.92
CA SER A 6 -12.53 -30.00 -38.99
C SER A 6 -11.89 -30.11 -37.61
N ARG A 7 -11.85 -29.01 -36.85
CA ARG A 7 -11.30 -28.88 -35.48
C ARG A 7 -11.91 -27.68 -34.76
N LEU A 8 -11.82 -27.66 -33.43
CA LEU A 8 -12.05 -26.48 -32.59
C LEU A 8 -10.75 -26.18 -31.83
N ARG A 9 -10.13 -25.03 -32.07
CA ARG A 9 -8.76 -24.73 -31.63
C ARG A 9 -8.62 -23.63 -30.57
N PHE A 10 -9.68 -22.85 -30.37
CA PHE A 10 -9.62 -21.69 -29.48
C PHE A 10 -9.15 -22.09 -28.07
N ASP A 11 -8.02 -21.52 -27.65
CA ASP A 11 -7.46 -21.65 -26.32
C ASP A 11 -7.25 -20.24 -25.73
N PRO A 12 -8.09 -19.80 -24.77
CA PRO A 12 -7.98 -18.46 -24.20
C PRO A 12 -6.66 -18.21 -23.48
N THR A 13 -5.90 -19.25 -23.10
CA THR A 13 -4.60 -19.10 -22.43
C THR A 13 -3.48 -18.68 -23.37
N ARG A 14 -3.67 -18.84 -24.68
CA ARG A 14 -2.70 -18.42 -25.72
C ARG A 14 -2.78 -16.94 -26.05
N GLN A 15 -3.88 -16.28 -25.67
CA GLN A 15 -4.10 -14.83 -25.87
C GLN A 15 -3.95 -14.38 -27.34
N TYR A 16 -4.46 -15.16 -28.30
CA TYR A 16 -4.50 -14.73 -29.69
C TYR A 16 -5.63 -13.72 -29.93
N ASP A 17 -5.33 -12.64 -30.66
CA ASP A 17 -6.29 -11.56 -30.97
C ASP A 17 -6.93 -11.66 -32.37
N ALA A 18 -6.33 -12.43 -33.28
CA ALA A 18 -6.82 -12.58 -34.65
C ALA A 18 -6.22 -13.82 -35.35
N VAL A 19 -6.90 -14.27 -36.42
CA VAL A 19 -6.40 -15.25 -37.38
C VAL A 19 -6.12 -14.54 -38.70
N LEU A 20 -4.92 -14.70 -39.27
CA LEU A 20 -4.49 -14.04 -40.49
C LEU A 20 -4.37 -15.02 -41.66
N LEU A 21 -5.12 -14.77 -42.74
CA LEU A 21 -5.00 -15.55 -43.97
C LEU A 21 -3.71 -15.21 -44.71
N GLN A 22 -2.93 -16.24 -45.06
CA GLN A 22 -1.72 -16.09 -45.85
C GLN A 22 -2.01 -16.34 -47.34
N GLN A 23 -1.43 -15.50 -48.21
CA GLN A 23 -1.59 -15.65 -49.66
C GLN A 23 -1.13 -17.04 -50.12
N GLY A 24 -1.98 -17.71 -50.89
CA GLY A 24 -1.68 -19.01 -51.51
C GLY A 24 -1.71 -20.21 -50.55
N ARG A 25 -2.12 -20.04 -49.28
CA ARG A 25 -2.33 -21.15 -48.34
C ARG A 25 -3.77 -21.65 -48.37
N VAL A 26 -3.96 -22.91 -47.97
CA VAL A 26 -5.28 -23.54 -47.85
C VAL A 26 -6.01 -22.92 -46.65
N ALA A 27 -7.26 -22.51 -46.84
CA ALA A 27 -8.13 -22.05 -45.76
C ALA A 27 -8.97 -23.22 -45.24
N LEU A 28 -9.09 -23.35 -43.91
CA LEU A 28 -9.95 -24.33 -43.26
C LEU A 28 -11.12 -23.64 -42.55
N ASP A 29 -12.24 -24.36 -42.40
CA ASP A 29 -13.37 -23.92 -41.57
C ASP A 29 -12.94 -23.64 -40.12
N ALA A 30 -12.01 -24.44 -39.60
CA ALA A 30 -11.46 -24.29 -38.26
C ALA A 30 -10.82 -22.91 -38.03
N ASP A 31 -10.17 -22.33 -39.05
CA ASP A 31 -9.50 -21.03 -38.95
C ASP A 31 -10.53 -19.89 -38.86
N ALA A 32 -11.61 -19.96 -39.64
CA ALA A 32 -12.70 -18.99 -39.60
C ALA A 32 -13.51 -19.10 -38.29
N ASN A 33 -13.76 -20.33 -37.82
CA ASN A 33 -14.43 -20.58 -36.55
C ASN A 33 -13.59 -20.08 -35.37
N GLU A 34 -12.28 -20.31 -35.36
CA GLU A 34 -11.37 -19.79 -34.35
C GLU A 34 -11.36 -18.26 -34.34
N ALA A 35 -11.31 -17.60 -35.50
CA ALA A 35 -11.40 -16.14 -35.60
C ALA A 35 -12.70 -15.60 -34.98
N ALA A 36 -13.84 -16.24 -35.24
CA ALA A 36 -15.13 -15.83 -34.68
C ALA A 36 -15.19 -15.97 -33.16
N VAL A 37 -14.64 -17.06 -32.60
CA VAL A 37 -14.62 -17.29 -31.15
C VAL A 37 -13.64 -16.33 -30.46
N ILE A 38 -12.48 -16.04 -31.05
CA ILE A 38 -11.54 -15.02 -30.55
C ILE A 38 -12.22 -13.65 -30.47
N ALA A 39 -12.91 -13.24 -31.53
CA ALA A 39 -13.63 -11.97 -31.54
C ALA A 39 -14.73 -11.93 -30.46
N LEU A 40 -15.49 -13.02 -30.29
CA LEU A 40 -16.53 -13.13 -29.27
C LEU A 40 -15.97 -13.08 -27.84
N ASP A 41 -14.88 -13.79 -27.54
CA ASP A 41 -14.22 -13.75 -26.23
C ASP A 41 -13.69 -12.34 -25.93
N ARG A 42 -13.05 -11.68 -26.91
CA ARG A 42 -12.59 -10.29 -26.78
C ARG A 42 -13.73 -9.32 -26.49
N ASP A 43 -14.84 -9.41 -27.22
CA ASP A 43 -16.00 -8.54 -27.03
C ASP A 43 -16.63 -8.72 -25.64
N ARG A 44 -16.73 -9.97 -25.15
CA ARG A 44 -17.23 -10.27 -23.81
C ARG A 44 -16.31 -9.73 -22.72
N ARG A 45 -15.00 -10.02 -22.79
CA ARG A 45 -14.03 -9.54 -21.79
C ARG A 45 -14.00 -8.02 -21.72
N THR A 46 -13.95 -7.36 -22.88
CA THR A 46 -14.01 -5.89 -22.96
C THR A 46 -15.29 -5.36 -22.32
N SER A 47 -16.44 -5.98 -22.61
CA SER A 47 -17.71 -5.58 -22.01
C SER A 47 -17.74 -5.81 -20.49
N ALA A 48 -17.22 -6.93 -20.01
CA ALA A 48 -17.13 -7.25 -18.58
C ALA A 48 -16.18 -6.31 -17.83
N ASP A 49 -15.06 -5.92 -18.44
CA ASP A 49 -14.10 -4.98 -17.83
C ASP A 49 -14.66 -3.55 -17.76
N VAL A 50 -15.43 -3.11 -18.76
CA VAL A 50 -15.99 -1.75 -18.83
C VAL A 50 -17.27 -1.60 -18.00
N ILE A 51 -18.16 -2.60 -18.01
CA ILE A 51 -19.49 -2.54 -17.38
C ILE A 51 -19.46 -3.21 -15.99
N GLY A 52 -18.58 -4.19 -15.79
CA GLY A 52 -18.61 -5.12 -14.66
C GLY A 52 -19.31 -6.44 -15.01
N LYS A 53 -19.36 -7.35 -14.02
CA LYS A 53 -19.99 -8.69 -14.18
C LYS A 53 -21.49 -8.62 -14.49
N VAL A 54 -22.19 -7.57 -14.06
CA VAL A 54 -23.62 -7.36 -14.35
C VAL A 54 -23.86 -5.87 -14.52
N GLY A 55 -24.61 -5.47 -15.55
CA GLY A 55 -25.05 -4.07 -15.69
C GLY A 55 -26.14 -3.88 -16.73
N ALA A 56 -27.08 -2.98 -16.47
CA ALA A 56 -28.14 -2.61 -17.41
C ALA A 56 -28.01 -1.13 -17.82
N PRO A 57 -28.03 -0.79 -19.12
CA PRO A 57 -28.02 0.60 -19.56
C PRO A 57 -29.25 1.34 -19.00
N GLN A 58 -29.02 2.45 -18.31
CA GLN A 58 -30.09 3.17 -17.58
C GLN A 58 -31.24 3.66 -18.47
N ASP A 59 -30.97 3.96 -19.74
CA ASP A 59 -31.96 4.49 -20.69
C ASP A 59 -32.87 3.38 -21.24
N THR A 60 -32.40 2.13 -21.20
CA THR A 60 -33.15 0.95 -21.66
C THR A 60 -32.89 -0.26 -20.74
N PRO A 61 -33.24 -0.19 -19.43
CA PRO A 61 -32.80 -1.18 -18.46
C PRO A 61 -33.66 -2.44 -18.55
N GLY A 62 -33.11 -3.53 -19.11
CA GLY A 62 -33.83 -4.78 -19.33
C GLY A 62 -33.91 -5.69 -18.11
N PHE A 63 -34.85 -6.63 -18.13
CA PHE A 63 -35.02 -7.72 -17.15
C PHE A 63 -35.47 -7.28 -15.75
N GLY A 64 -36.08 -6.10 -15.61
CA GLY A 64 -36.64 -5.66 -14.33
C GLY A 64 -37.79 -6.55 -13.89
N ILE A 65 -37.81 -6.96 -12.62
CA ILE A 65 -38.88 -7.79 -12.07
C ILE A 65 -39.98 -6.90 -11.50
N SER A 66 -41.22 -7.17 -11.88
CA SER A 66 -42.42 -6.49 -11.37
C SER A 66 -43.44 -7.50 -10.85
N VAL A 67 -44.23 -7.11 -9.85
CA VAL A 67 -45.37 -7.91 -9.38
C VAL A 67 -46.59 -7.52 -10.22
N GLU A 68 -47.13 -8.49 -10.96
CA GLU A 68 -48.28 -8.32 -11.82
C GLU A 68 -49.57 -8.77 -11.11
N PRO A 69 -50.76 -8.41 -11.63
CA PRO A 69 -52.02 -8.93 -11.16
C PRO A 69 -52.05 -10.47 -11.09
N ALA A 70 -52.89 -11.02 -10.21
CA ALA A 70 -53.01 -12.46 -9.96
C ALA A 70 -51.74 -13.14 -9.41
N GLY A 71 -50.81 -12.38 -8.82
CA GLY A 71 -49.63 -12.94 -8.14
C GLY A 71 -48.59 -13.53 -9.09
N LYS A 72 -48.55 -13.05 -10.33
CA LYS A 72 -47.53 -13.40 -11.33
C LYS A 72 -46.38 -12.38 -11.27
N LEU A 73 -45.21 -12.78 -11.76
CA LEU A 73 -44.03 -11.91 -11.87
C LEU A 73 -43.80 -11.56 -13.33
N GLY A 74 -43.60 -10.27 -13.62
CA GLY A 74 -43.26 -9.73 -14.92
C GLY A 74 -41.75 -9.55 -15.07
N VAL A 75 -41.26 -9.64 -16.31
CA VAL A 75 -39.86 -9.41 -16.71
C VAL A 75 -39.84 -8.31 -17.76
N GLY A 76 -39.21 -7.17 -17.44
CA GLY A 76 -39.22 -5.95 -18.26
C GLY A 76 -38.35 -6.04 -19.52
N ALA A 77 -38.75 -5.32 -20.57
CA ALA A 77 -38.00 -5.15 -21.81
C ALA A 77 -36.74 -4.27 -21.61
N GLY A 78 -35.74 -4.44 -22.47
CA GLY A 78 -34.50 -3.64 -22.49
C GLY A 78 -33.24 -4.50 -22.63
N THR A 79 -32.09 -3.92 -22.30
CA THR A 79 -30.78 -4.60 -22.37
C THR A 79 -30.24 -4.89 -20.98
N LEU A 80 -29.58 -6.03 -20.81
CA LEU A 80 -28.78 -6.40 -19.63
C LEU A 80 -27.48 -7.05 -20.09
N TYR A 81 -26.36 -6.70 -19.48
CA TYR A 81 -25.08 -7.37 -19.66
C TYR A 81 -24.85 -8.32 -18.48
N VAL A 82 -24.49 -9.57 -18.78
CA VAL A 82 -24.19 -10.62 -17.79
C VAL A 82 -22.87 -11.27 -18.19
N ASP A 83 -21.83 -11.06 -17.38
CA ASP A 83 -20.47 -11.55 -17.62
C ASP A 83 -19.95 -11.16 -19.03
N GLY A 84 -20.22 -9.92 -19.43
CA GLY A 84 -19.91 -9.39 -20.77
C GLY A 84 -20.87 -9.83 -21.89
N ILE A 85 -21.78 -10.77 -21.64
CA ILE A 85 -22.79 -11.22 -22.61
C ILE A 85 -23.93 -10.20 -22.66
N ARG A 86 -24.17 -9.63 -23.84
CA ARG A 86 -25.29 -8.71 -24.07
C ARG A 86 -26.60 -9.47 -24.28
N CYS A 87 -27.51 -9.37 -23.31
CA CYS A 87 -28.86 -9.91 -23.35
C CYS A 87 -29.85 -8.83 -23.76
N ILE A 88 -30.74 -9.13 -24.71
CA ILE A 88 -31.74 -8.19 -25.22
C ILE A 88 -33.11 -8.79 -25.03
N ASN A 89 -33.92 -8.18 -24.17
CA ASN A 89 -35.33 -8.50 -24.06
C ASN A 89 -36.17 -7.50 -24.89
N PRO A 90 -36.78 -7.91 -26.02
CA PRO A 90 -37.51 -7.00 -26.89
C PRO A 90 -38.86 -6.52 -26.33
N ALA A 91 -39.48 -7.27 -25.42
CA ALA A 91 -40.81 -6.95 -24.88
C ALA A 91 -41.02 -7.48 -23.47
N LYS A 92 -41.89 -6.83 -22.68
CA LYS A 92 -42.24 -7.32 -21.34
C LYS A 92 -43.01 -8.66 -21.45
N TYR A 93 -42.63 -9.66 -20.65
CA TYR A 93 -43.34 -10.94 -20.57
C TYR A 93 -43.52 -11.39 -19.11
N LEU A 94 -44.40 -12.37 -18.88
CA LEU A 94 -44.52 -13.02 -17.56
C LEU A 94 -43.42 -14.07 -17.40
N HIS A 95 -42.97 -14.28 -16.16
CA HIS A 95 -41.94 -15.25 -15.81
C HIS A 95 -42.21 -16.70 -16.27
N ASP A 96 -43.46 -17.06 -16.55
CA ASP A 96 -43.88 -18.39 -17.04
C ASP A 96 -44.22 -18.39 -18.55
N ALA A 97 -44.08 -17.26 -19.22
CA ALA A 97 -44.33 -17.08 -20.65
C ALA A 97 -43.11 -16.47 -21.37
N GLN A 98 -41.90 -16.86 -20.94
CA GLN A 98 -40.66 -16.35 -21.53
C GLN A 98 -40.41 -16.99 -22.91
N PRO A 99 -39.82 -16.27 -23.88
CA PRO A 99 -39.64 -16.78 -25.25
C PRO A 99 -38.87 -18.10 -25.35
N TYR A 100 -37.85 -18.26 -24.52
CA TYR A 100 -36.97 -19.43 -24.48
C TYR A 100 -37.19 -20.34 -23.26
N LEU A 101 -38.32 -20.17 -22.57
CA LEU A 101 -38.76 -21.10 -21.53
C LEU A 101 -39.77 -22.09 -22.12
N PRO A 102 -39.54 -23.40 -22.00
CA PRO A 102 -40.53 -24.39 -22.43
C PRO A 102 -41.87 -24.22 -21.71
N ALA A 103 -42.96 -24.48 -22.43
CA ALA A 103 -44.30 -24.31 -21.88
C ALA A 103 -44.51 -25.16 -20.62
N GLY A 104 -44.93 -24.53 -19.52
CA GLY A 104 -45.15 -25.21 -18.24
C GLY A 104 -43.88 -25.58 -17.47
N ALA A 105 -42.69 -25.17 -17.92
CA ALA A 105 -41.45 -25.42 -17.20
C ALA A 105 -41.43 -24.67 -15.85
N PRO A 106 -41.04 -25.34 -14.75
CA PRO A 106 -40.90 -24.70 -13.45
C PRO A 106 -39.76 -23.67 -13.44
N VAL A 107 -40.00 -22.52 -12.83
CA VAL A 107 -39.02 -21.42 -12.71
C VAL A 107 -38.66 -21.07 -11.27
N PHE A 108 -39.32 -21.68 -10.29
CA PHE A 108 -38.97 -21.54 -8.88
C PHE A 108 -37.95 -22.60 -8.49
N VAL A 109 -36.91 -22.19 -7.79
CA VAL A 109 -35.77 -23.04 -7.39
C VAL A 109 -35.77 -23.12 -5.87
N ALA A 110 -35.77 -24.32 -5.31
CA ALA A 110 -35.60 -24.55 -3.89
C ALA A 110 -34.11 -24.35 -3.48
N PRO A 111 -33.80 -24.23 -2.17
CA PRO A 111 -32.42 -24.03 -1.71
C PRO A 111 -31.42 -25.11 -2.14
N ASP A 112 -31.88 -26.32 -2.40
CA ASP A 112 -31.08 -27.47 -2.88
C ASP A 112 -30.89 -27.49 -4.41
N GLY A 113 -31.45 -26.50 -5.12
CA GLY A 113 -31.41 -26.40 -6.58
C GLY A 113 -32.56 -27.12 -7.31
N THR A 114 -33.50 -27.75 -6.60
CA THR A 114 -34.63 -28.43 -7.24
C THR A 114 -35.65 -27.45 -7.81
N LEU A 115 -36.17 -27.73 -9.01
CA LEU A 115 -37.16 -26.88 -9.68
C LEU A 115 -38.59 -27.25 -9.25
N SER A 116 -39.43 -26.24 -9.00
CA SER A 116 -40.83 -26.38 -8.61
C SER A 116 -41.75 -25.45 -9.41
N ALA A 117 -42.95 -25.92 -9.73
CA ALA A 117 -44.02 -25.12 -10.33
C ALA A 117 -44.84 -24.36 -9.27
N ALA A 118 -44.76 -24.76 -8.00
CA ALA A 118 -45.48 -24.16 -6.88
C ALA A 118 -44.47 -23.53 -5.89
N PRO A 119 -44.35 -22.20 -5.83
CA PRO A 119 -43.48 -21.54 -4.88
C PRO A 119 -44.05 -21.67 -3.46
N ALA A 120 -43.19 -21.95 -2.48
CA ALA A 120 -43.52 -21.84 -1.06
C ALA A 120 -43.42 -20.36 -0.61
N ASP A 121 -44.00 -20.02 0.54
CA ASP A 121 -43.76 -18.71 1.15
C ASP A 121 -42.31 -18.60 1.63
N GLY A 122 -41.74 -17.40 1.52
CA GLY A 122 -40.31 -17.17 1.78
C GLY A 122 -39.75 -15.95 1.07
N ARG A 123 -38.44 -15.73 1.26
CA ARG A 123 -37.67 -14.72 0.54
C ARG A 123 -36.97 -15.35 -0.66
N TYR A 124 -37.05 -14.68 -1.80
CA TYR A 124 -36.57 -15.14 -3.09
C TYR A 124 -35.56 -14.17 -3.71
N ILE A 125 -34.58 -14.73 -4.40
CA ILE A 125 -33.71 -14.02 -5.35
C ILE A 125 -34.22 -14.35 -6.75
N GLY A 126 -34.78 -13.36 -7.45
CA GLY A 126 -35.00 -13.44 -8.88
C GLY A 126 -33.66 -13.29 -9.60
N PHE A 127 -33.39 -14.14 -10.59
CA PHE A 127 -32.13 -14.14 -11.33
C PHE A 127 -32.35 -14.54 -12.78
N VAL A 128 -31.40 -14.20 -13.65
CA VAL A 128 -31.33 -14.70 -15.03
C VAL A 128 -30.17 -15.68 -15.17
N ASP A 129 -30.44 -16.79 -15.85
CA ASP A 129 -29.49 -17.77 -16.34
C ASP A 129 -29.27 -17.51 -17.85
N VAL A 130 -28.02 -17.25 -18.25
CA VAL A 130 -27.66 -16.83 -19.61
C VAL A 130 -26.63 -17.79 -20.18
N TRP A 131 -26.85 -18.27 -21.41
CA TRP A 131 -25.89 -19.12 -22.11
C TRP A 131 -25.97 -18.97 -23.63
N HIS A 132 -25.06 -19.61 -24.36
CA HIS A 132 -25.10 -19.67 -25.82
C HIS A 132 -25.65 -21.01 -26.32
N ARG A 133 -26.76 -20.94 -27.07
CA ARG A 133 -27.32 -22.07 -27.81
C ARG A 133 -26.73 -22.11 -29.21
N HIS A 134 -26.38 -23.31 -29.67
CA HIS A 134 -26.02 -23.55 -31.07
C HIS A 134 -27.30 -23.77 -31.88
N VAL A 135 -27.45 -23.03 -32.97
CA VAL A 135 -28.64 -23.00 -33.83
C VAL A 135 -28.24 -23.39 -35.24
N THR A 136 -28.97 -24.35 -35.80
CA THR A 136 -28.85 -24.87 -37.16
C THR A 136 -30.16 -24.65 -37.90
N ALA A 137 -30.21 -25.03 -39.18
CA ALA A 137 -31.43 -24.96 -39.95
C ALA A 137 -32.57 -25.84 -39.39
N LEU A 138 -32.29 -26.79 -38.48
CA LEU A 138 -33.31 -27.60 -37.81
C LEU A 138 -34.15 -26.80 -36.82
N GLU A 139 -33.53 -25.84 -36.13
CA GLU A 139 -34.18 -24.94 -35.17
C GLU A 139 -34.76 -23.70 -35.84
N ASP A 140 -34.09 -23.20 -36.89
CA ASP A 140 -34.46 -21.99 -37.64
C ASP A 140 -34.32 -22.21 -39.15
N ASP A 141 -35.45 -22.44 -39.82
CA ASP A 141 -35.49 -22.67 -41.28
C ASP A 141 -34.89 -21.52 -42.11
N ALA A 142 -34.84 -20.29 -41.57
CA ALA A 142 -34.27 -19.15 -42.28
C ALA A 142 -32.74 -19.24 -42.45
N LEU A 143 -32.07 -20.19 -41.77
CA LEU A 143 -30.63 -20.46 -41.98
C LEU A 143 -30.35 -21.35 -43.19
N MET A 144 -31.39 -21.96 -43.78
CA MET A 144 -31.28 -22.71 -45.03
C MET A 144 -31.15 -21.75 -46.21
N GLU A 145 -30.21 -22.00 -47.12
CA GLU A 145 -30.21 -21.23 -48.37
C GLU A 145 -31.35 -21.73 -49.29
N GLU A 146 -32.32 -20.88 -49.60
CA GLU A 146 -33.53 -21.22 -50.36
C GLU A 146 -33.21 -21.79 -51.74
N ALA A 147 -32.21 -21.26 -52.46
CA ALA A 147 -31.90 -21.73 -53.81
C ALA A 147 -31.12 -23.05 -53.84
N LEU A 148 -30.40 -23.37 -52.76
CA LEU A 148 -29.55 -24.56 -52.68
C LEU A 148 -30.15 -25.68 -51.83
N GLY A 149 -31.09 -25.37 -50.94
CA GLY A 149 -31.68 -26.31 -49.99
C GLY A 149 -30.67 -26.90 -49.00
N VAL A 150 -29.56 -26.18 -48.73
CA VAL A 150 -28.52 -26.59 -47.77
C VAL A 150 -28.21 -25.50 -46.77
N ASP A 151 -27.79 -25.89 -45.58
CA ASP A 151 -27.30 -24.99 -44.56
C ASP A 151 -25.81 -24.72 -44.79
N THR A 152 -25.45 -23.45 -45.02
CA THR A 152 -24.06 -23.09 -45.34
C THR A 152 -23.22 -22.81 -44.09
N ALA A 153 -23.84 -22.35 -43.01
CA ALA A 153 -23.19 -22.06 -41.74
C ALA A 153 -24.21 -21.98 -40.60
N THR A 154 -23.79 -22.37 -39.39
CA THR A 154 -24.63 -22.35 -38.18
C THR A 154 -24.51 -21.04 -37.39
N ARG A 155 -25.30 -20.84 -36.33
CA ARG A 155 -25.26 -19.63 -35.48
C ARG A 155 -25.12 -19.97 -33.99
N LEU A 156 -24.58 -19.02 -33.23
CA LEU A 156 -24.70 -18.99 -31.78
C LEU A 156 -25.77 -17.95 -31.40
N GLN A 157 -26.71 -18.35 -30.56
CA GLN A 157 -27.79 -17.51 -30.05
C GLN A 157 -27.64 -17.37 -28.54
N VAL A 158 -27.70 -16.14 -28.03
CA VAL A 158 -27.79 -15.89 -26.58
C VAL A 158 -29.19 -16.32 -26.13
N ILE A 159 -29.24 -17.13 -25.09
CA ILE A 159 -30.48 -17.55 -24.43
C ILE A 159 -30.47 -17.03 -23.01
N GLU A 160 -31.63 -16.55 -22.59
CA GLU A 160 -31.91 -16.09 -21.24
C GLU A 160 -33.13 -16.80 -20.65
N GLN A 161 -33.03 -17.22 -19.40
CA GLN A 161 -34.16 -17.70 -18.61
C GLN A 161 -34.16 -17.09 -17.22
N VAL A 162 -35.24 -16.40 -16.86
CA VAL A 162 -35.44 -15.85 -15.52
C VAL A 162 -36.01 -16.93 -14.60
N ARG A 163 -35.41 -17.08 -13.41
CA ARG A 163 -35.80 -18.04 -12.38
C ARG A 163 -35.76 -17.38 -11.00
N PHE A 164 -36.33 -18.04 -10.00
CA PHE A 164 -36.50 -17.48 -8.64
C PHE A 164 -36.05 -18.47 -7.58
N LEU A 165 -34.90 -18.21 -6.96
CA LEU A 165 -34.33 -19.04 -5.90
C LEU A 165 -34.91 -18.66 -4.54
N ARG A 166 -35.55 -19.61 -3.85
CA ARG A 166 -35.93 -19.42 -2.44
C ARG A 166 -34.66 -19.42 -1.59
N ALA A 167 -34.31 -18.26 -1.06
CA ALA A 167 -33.08 -18.05 -0.31
C ALA A 167 -33.28 -18.12 1.21
N GLY A 168 -34.51 -17.93 1.71
CA GLY A 168 -34.80 -17.95 3.14
C GLY A 168 -36.27 -17.72 3.47
N ASN A 169 -36.55 -17.32 4.72
CA ASN A 169 -37.90 -16.98 5.16
C ASN A 169 -38.25 -15.54 4.76
N ALA A 170 -39.54 -15.24 4.59
CA ALA A 170 -39.97 -13.89 4.25
C ALA A 170 -39.56 -12.91 5.38
N GLY A 171 -39.14 -11.71 5.02
CA GLY A 171 -38.65 -10.71 5.98
C GLY A 171 -37.22 -10.91 6.47
N ASP A 172 -36.49 -11.93 5.99
CA ASP A 172 -35.10 -12.18 6.38
C ASP A 172 -34.14 -11.11 5.84
N ALA A 173 -33.83 -10.11 6.68
CA ALA A 173 -33.00 -8.96 6.35
C ALA A 173 -31.56 -9.33 5.94
N ALA A 174 -31.08 -10.55 6.25
CA ALA A 174 -29.75 -10.99 5.83
C ALA A 174 -29.67 -11.31 4.32
N ILE A 175 -30.81 -11.47 3.65
CA ILE A 175 -30.89 -11.72 2.22
C ILE A 175 -31.20 -10.41 1.50
N THR A 176 -30.16 -9.83 0.90
CA THR A 176 -30.20 -8.62 0.07
C THR A 176 -29.57 -8.90 -1.30
N CYS A 177 -29.60 -7.90 -2.20
CA CYS A 177 -29.00 -8.03 -3.52
C CYS A 177 -27.50 -8.36 -3.49
N ASP A 178 -26.78 -7.87 -2.48
CA ASP A 178 -25.32 -8.01 -2.36
C ASP A 178 -24.89 -9.06 -1.32
N ALA A 179 -25.85 -9.64 -0.59
CA ALA A 179 -25.54 -10.61 0.46
C ALA A 179 -24.90 -11.89 -0.09
N ALA A 180 -23.96 -12.45 0.68
CA ALA A 180 -23.46 -13.80 0.45
C ALA A 180 -24.52 -14.82 0.86
N VAL A 181 -25.24 -15.38 -0.12
CA VAL A 181 -26.32 -16.34 0.10
C VAL A 181 -25.82 -17.74 -0.24
N PRO A 182 -25.72 -18.67 0.73
CA PRO A 182 -25.17 -20.00 0.49
C PRO A 182 -25.87 -20.76 -0.65
N ALA A 183 -27.21 -20.75 -0.67
CA ALA A 183 -27.99 -21.39 -1.74
C ALA A 183 -27.69 -20.79 -3.12
N TRP A 184 -27.43 -19.47 -3.20
CA TRP A 184 -27.01 -18.82 -4.43
C TRP A 184 -25.62 -19.29 -4.87
N ASN A 185 -24.66 -19.30 -3.94
CA ASN A 185 -23.29 -19.72 -4.22
C ASN A 185 -23.25 -21.17 -4.73
N THR A 186 -24.01 -22.07 -4.11
CA THR A 186 -24.14 -23.46 -4.57
C THR A 186 -24.76 -23.56 -5.97
N LEU A 187 -25.79 -22.75 -6.27
CA LEU A 187 -26.46 -22.75 -7.56
C LEU A 187 -25.53 -22.32 -8.72
N VAL A 188 -24.77 -21.25 -8.52
CA VAL A 188 -23.92 -20.65 -9.58
C VAL A 188 -22.53 -21.28 -9.67
N THR A 189 -22.17 -22.17 -8.75
CA THR A 189 -20.89 -22.89 -8.80
C THR A 189 -20.82 -23.71 -10.10
N PRO A 190 -19.81 -23.51 -10.97
CA PRO A 190 -19.64 -24.32 -12.17
C PRO A 190 -19.42 -25.80 -11.84
N PRO A 191 -19.79 -26.73 -12.74
CA PRO A 191 -19.43 -28.14 -12.54
C PRO A 191 -17.90 -28.30 -12.64
N ASP A 192 -17.37 -29.24 -11.88
CA ASP A 192 -15.93 -29.48 -11.73
C ASP A 192 -15.44 -30.76 -12.42
N GLY A 193 -16.30 -31.38 -13.24
CA GLY A 193 -15.96 -32.53 -14.07
C GLY A 193 -14.87 -32.20 -15.08
N THR A 194 -13.86 -33.07 -15.18
CA THR A 194 -12.80 -32.95 -16.18
C THR A 194 -12.57 -34.29 -16.87
N MET A 195 -12.09 -34.21 -18.12
CA MET A 195 -11.76 -35.38 -18.93
C MET A 195 -10.34 -35.22 -19.49
N ALA A 196 -9.58 -36.31 -19.58
CA ALA A 196 -8.37 -36.41 -20.39
C ALA A 196 -8.58 -37.45 -21.51
N ALA A 197 -7.91 -37.28 -22.65
CA ALA A 197 -7.95 -38.24 -23.75
C ALA A 197 -6.54 -38.65 -24.17
N ARG A 198 -6.36 -39.90 -24.59
CA ARG A 198 -5.11 -40.42 -25.14
C ARG A 198 -5.35 -41.41 -26.27
N GLY A 199 -4.36 -41.58 -27.14
CA GLY A 199 -4.26 -42.77 -27.98
C GLY A 199 -3.82 -43.96 -27.12
N LYS A 200 -4.28 -45.17 -27.45
CA LYS A 200 -3.91 -46.41 -26.76
C LYS A 200 -2.37 -46.48 -26.73
N PRO A 201 -1.74 -46.57 -25.55
CA PRO A 201 -0.30 -46.74 -25.47
C PRO A 201 0.15 -47.96 -26.27
N ALA A 202 1.35 -47.89 -26.86
CA ALA A 202 1.94 -49.07 -27.47
C ALA A 202 2.07 -50.16 -26.41
N ASP A 203 1.64 -51.38 -26.75
CA ASP A 203 1.97 -52.54 -25.93
C ASP A 203 3.51 -52.61 -25.83
N ALA A 204 4.06 -52.90 -24.65
CA ALA A 204 5.52 -52.96 -24.48
C ALA A 204 6.09 -54.10 -25.35
N GLU A 205 6.55 -53.80 -26.57
CA GLU A 205 6.99 -54.83 -27.50
C GLU A 205 8.43 -55.28 -27.26
N ALA A 206 8.61 -56.61 -27.27
CA ALA A 206 9.87 -57.32 -27.18
C ALA A 206 10.71 -57.30 -28.48
N ASN A 207 10.41 -56.43 -29.46
CA ASN A 207 11.15 -56.39 -30.73
C ASN A 207 11.21 -54.97 -31.36
N PRO A 208 12.39 -54.31 -31.41
CA PRO A 208 12.56 -52.94 -31.89
C PRO A 208 12.43 -52.71 -33.41
N CYS A 209 11.97 -53.72 -34.17
CA CYS A 209 11.74 -53.63 -35.62
C CYS A 209 10.27 -53.87 -36.04
N ALA A 210 9.37 -54.12 -35.10
CA ALA A 210 7.94 -54.15 -35.37
C ALA A 210 7.38 -52.71 -35.22
N PHE A 211 6.63 -52.24 -36.22
CA PHE A 211 5.71 -51.13 -35.97
C PHE A 211 4.61 -51.72 -35.08
N PRO A 212 4.34 -51.20 -33.87
CA PRO A 212 3.22 -51.68 -33.09
C PRO A 212 1.93 -51.31 -33.83
N GLU A 213 1.40 -52.24 -34.63
CA GLU A 213 0.18 -52.08 -35.44
C GLU A 213 -1.06 -51.76 -34.57
N THR A 214 -0.93 -51.84 -33.25
CA THR A 214 -2.01 -51.67 -32.26
C THR A 214 -1.88 -50.40 -31.40
N ALA A 215 -0.88 -49.52 -31.61
CA ALA A 215 -0.69 -48.31 -30.82
C ALA A 215 -1.36 -47.07 -31.44
N GLY A 216 -1.83 -46.15 -30.58
CA GLY A 216 -2.41 -44.88 -31.01
C GLY A 216 -3.78 -45.01 -31.65
N TYR A 217 -4.15 -44.02 -32.47
CA TYR A 217 -5.43 -43.99 -33.19
C TYR A 217 -5.37 -44.88 -34.45
N GLN A 218 -6.27 -45.87 -34.54
CA GLN A 218 -6.14 -46.99 -35.47
C GLN A 218 -7.00 -46.88 -36.75
N ARG A 219 -7.73 -45.78 -36.95
CA ARG A 219 -8.54 -45.58 -38.17
C ARG A 219 -7.75 -44.89 -39.28
N LEU A 220 -8.19 -45.11 -40.52
CA LEU A 220 -7.66 -44.44 -41.70
C LEU A 220 -8.31 -43.08 -41.94
N GLU A 221 -9.52 -42.89 -41.41
CA GLU A 221 -10.28 -41.65 -41.52
C GLU A 221 -9.84 -40.61 -40.47
N ASN A 222 -10.04 -39.33 -40.80
CA ASN A 222 -9.88 -38.24 -39.85
C ASN A 222 -11.24 -37.91 -39.24
N HIS A 223 -11.29 -37.77 -37.92
CA HIS A 223 -12.53 -37.58 -37.18
C HIS A 223 -12.40 -36.46 -36.13
N LEU A 224 -13.53 -35.88 -35.72
CA LEU A 224 -13.61 -34.95 -34.59
C LEU A 224 -14.53 -35.57 -33.55
N TYR A 225 -13.96 -36.43 -32.71
CA TYR A 225 -14.74 -37.16 -31.71
C TYR A 225 -15.38 -36.18 -30.74
N ARG A 226 -16.66 -36.34 -30.44
CA ARG A 226 -17.35 -35.66 -29.35
C ARG A 226 -17.69 -36.68 -28.29
N VAL A 227 -17.25 -36.44 -27.06
CA VAL A 227 -17.66 -37.18 -25.87
C VAL A 227 -18.61 -36.27 -25.08
N GLU A 228 -19.85 -36.70 -24.86
CA GLU A 228 -20.91 -35.90 -24.22
C GLU A 228 -21.53 -36.66 -23.05
N ILE A 229 -21.71 -35.99 -21.91
CA ILE A 229 -22.43 -36.52 -20.76
C ILE A 229 -23.92 -36.61 -21.09
N HIS A 230 -24.49 -37.80 -20.96
CA HIS A 230 -25.91 -38.04 -21.19
C HIS A 230 -26.70 -37.90 -19.89
N LYS A 231 -26.33 -38.67 -18.85
CA LYS A 231 -26.95 -38.57 -17.51
C LYS A 231 -25.99 -37.91 -16.52
N SER A 232 -26.44 -36.81 -15.92
CA SER A 232 -25.70 -36.08 -14.88
C SER A 232 -25.46 -36.91 -13.62
N GLY A 233 -24.40 -36.60 -12.89
CA GLY A 233 -24.06 -37.19 -11.59
C GLY A 233 -22.56 -37.19 -11.31
N THR A 234 -22.16 -37.81 -10.21
CA THR A 234 -20.79 -38.29 -10.00
C THR A 234 -20.62 -39.71 -10.54
N VAL A 235 -19.36 -40.16 -10.66
CA VAL A 235 -19.03 -41.57 -10.97
C VAL A 235 -19.78 -42.54 -10.05
N ALA A 236 -19.82 -42.25 -8.74
CA ALA A 236 -20.49 -43.09 -7.75
C ALA A 236 -22.02 -43.12 -7.89
N SER A 237 -22.63 -42.03 -8.37
CA SER A 237 -24.09 -41.94 -8.60
C SER A 237 -24.54 -42.46 -9.97
N GLY A 238 -23.63 -43.00 -10.79
CA GLY A 238 -23.94 -43.60 -12.10
C GLY A 238 -24.15 -42.57 -13.22
N ALA A 239 -23.31 -41.53 -13.29
CA ALA A 239 -23.25 -40.66 -14.46
C ALA A 239 -22.90 -41.46 -15.72
N THR A 240 -23.49 -41.07 -16.86
CA THR A 240 -23.27 -41.75 -18.15
C THR A 240 -22.87 -40.77 -19.24
N PHE A 241 -22.18 -41.28 -20.26
CA PHE A 241 -21.74 -40.52 -21.42
C PHE A 241 -22.04 -41.28 -22.72
N LYS A 242 -21.97 -40.56 -23.83
CA LYS A 242 -22.14 -41.04 -25.21
C LYS A 242 -21.09 -40.36 -26.08
N TRP A 243 -20.82 -40.91 -27.26
CA TRP A 243 -19.87 -40.28 -28.19
C TRP A 243 -20.29 -40.41 -29.64
N SER A 244 -19.75 -39.53 -30.47
CA SER A 244 -19.87 -39.54 -31.93
C SER A 244 -18.50 -39.27 -32.54
N ARG A 245 -18.20 -39.91 -33.68
CA ARG A 245 -16.94 -39.71 -34.41
C ARG A 245 -16.86 -38.35 -35.10
N ASP A 246 -18.01 -37.80 -35.49
CA ASP A 246 -18.12 -36.59 -36.32
C ASP A 246 -18.84 -35.47 -35.56
N ASN A 247 -18.42 -35.21 -34.32
CA ASN A 247 -18.94 -34.16 -33.45
C ASN A 247 -20.48 -34.13 -33.31
N ALA A 248 -21.12 -35.29 -33.42
CA ALA A 248 -22.56 -35.44 -33.48
C ALA A 248 -23.21 -34.55 -34.55
N ALA A 249 -22.55 -34.37 -35.70
CA ALA A 249 -22.97 -33.47 -36.77
C ALA A 249 -24.31 -33.89 -37.42
N PHE A 250 -24.51 -35.18 -37.64
CA PHE A 250 -25.73 -35.67 -38.28
C PHE A 250 -26.94 -35.51 -37.36
N ALA A 251 -27.88 -34.65 -37.78
CA ALA A 251 -29.20 -34.54 -37.20
C ALA A 251 -30.24 -34.24 -38.29
N THR A 252 -31.47 -34.70 -38.07
CA THR A 252 -32.57 -34.59 -39.04
C THR A 252 -33.89 -34.35 -38.32
N ARG A 253 -34.85 -33.73 -39.02
CA ARG A 253 -36.18 -33.48 -38.46
C ARG A 253 -36.95 -34.78 -38.27
N TRP A 254 -37.62 -34.88 -37.13
CA TRP A 254 -38.55 -35.95 -36.86
C TRP A 254 -39.96 -35.46 -37.22
N LEU A 255 -40.52 -35.99 -38.30
CA LEU A 255 -41.78 -35.50 -38.87
C LEU A 255 -42.99 -36.19 -38.23
N GLU A 256 -42.94 -37.52 -38.13
CA GLU A 256 -44.07 -38.31 -37.65
C GLU A 256 -43.60 -39.57 -36.91
N SER A 257 -44.51 -40.17 -36.13
CA SER A 257 -44.34 -41.48 -35.51
C SER A 257 -45.56 -42.34 -35.68
N ASN A 258 -45.34 -43.63 -35.95
CA ASN A 258 -46.34 -44.67 -35.89
C ASN A 258 -45.78 -45.88 -35.13
N GLY A 259 -46.16 -46.02 -33.86
CA GLY A 259 -45.67 -47.10 -32.99
C GLY A 259 -44.15 -47.04 -32.81
N ASP A 260 -43.46 -48.08 -33.29
CA ASP A 260 -42.00 -48.21 -33.25
C ASP A 260 -41.30 -47.57 -34.47
N THR A 261 -42.03 -46.96 -35.39
CA THR A 261 -41.48 -46.42 -36.64
C THR A 261 -41.55 -44.90 -36.67
N LEU A 262 -40.41 -44.26 -36.94
CA LEU A 262 -40.26 -42.83 -37.13
C LEU A 262 -40.24 -42.49 -38.63
N THR A 263 -40.86 -41.39 -39.02
CA THR A 263 -40.67 -40.77 -40.33
C THR A 263 -39.76 -39.55 -40.17
N LEU A 264 -38.60 -39.56 -40.81
CA LEU A 264 -37.62 -38.46 -40.77
C LEU A 264 -37.66 -37.64 -42.05
N ALA A 265 -37.14 -36.42 -42.03
CA ALA A 265 -37.03 -35.61 -43.25
C ALA A 265 -36.00 -36.20 -44.24
N ASP A 266 -34.87 -36.66 -43.70
CA ASP A 266 -33.82 -37.37 -44.43
C ASP A 266 -33.13 -38.39 -43.51
N THR A 267 -32.61 -39.48 -44.08
CA THR A 267 -31.78 -40.49 -43.39
C THR A 267 -30.29 -40.38 -43.74
N GLY A 268 -29.91 -39.44 -44.60
CA GLY A 268 -28.54 -39.03 -44.88
C GLY A 268 -28.18 -39.12 -46.36
N ARG A 269 -27.11 -38.40 -46.75
CA ARG A 269 -26.73 -38.19 -48.16
C ARG A 269 -26.24 -39.47 -48.85
N ASP A 270 -25.56 -40.34 -48.10
CA ASP A 270 -24.97 -41.57 -48.60
C ASP A 270 -24.93 -42.67 -47.51
N ALA A 271 -24.54 -43.89 -47.90
CA ALA A 271 -24.49 -45.05 -47.01
C ALA A 271 -23.40 -44.98 -45.93
N GLN A 272 -22.44 -44.05 -46.03
CA GLN A 272 -21.32 -43.90 -45.12
C GLN A 272 -21.61 -42.85 -44.03
N SER A 273 -22.23 -41.73 -44.40
CA SER A 273 -22.58 -40.60 -43.54
C SER A 273 -24.02 -40.64 -43.00
N GLY A 274 -24.89 -41.47 -43.60
CA GLY A 274 -26.29 -41.62 -43.19
C GLY A 274 -26.54 -42.63 -42.06
N LEU A 275 -27.78 -42.66 -41.60
CA LEU A 275 -28.26 -43.61 -40.60
C LEU A 275 -28.23 -45.04 -41.15
N LYS A 276 -27.81 -45.98 -40.30
CA LYS A 276 -27.70 -47.41 -40.62
C LYS A 276 -28.39 -48.29 -39.56
N PRO A 277 -28.86 -49.49 -39.92
CA PRO A 277 -29.35 -50.44 -38.93
C PRO A 277 -28.29 -50.72 -37.85
N GLY A 278 -28.71 -50.78 -36.59
CA GLY A 278 -27.82 -50.94 -35.43
C GLY A 278 -27.21 -49.65 -34.89
N GLN A 279 -27.29 -48.52 -35.61
CA GLN A 279 -26.83 -47.21 -35.11
C GLN A 279 -27.71 -46.74 -33.94
N TRP A 280 -27.11 -46.04 -32.99
CA TRP A 280 -27.83 -45.37 -31.92
C TRP A 280 -28.23 -43.96 -32.33
N ILE A 281 -29.43 -43.57 -31.94
CA ILE A 281 -29.95 -42.23 -32.16
C ILE A 281 -30.51 -41.68 -30.86
N GLU A 282 -30.43 -40.35 -30.72
CA GLU A 282 -31.09 -39.60 -29.67
C GLU A 282 -32.29 -38.86 -30.25
N LEU A 283 -33.46 -39.15 -29.71
CA LEU A 283 -34.68 -38.40 -29.94
C LEU A 283 -34.67 -37.21 -28.99
N THR A 284 -34.77 -36.00 -29.51
CA THR A 284 -34.76 -34.77 -28.70
C THR A 284 -35.60 -33.67 -29.34
N ASP A 285 -35.70 -32.54 -28.67
CA ASP A 285 -36.42 -31.35 -29.09
C ASP A 285 -35.78 -30.10 -28.45
N ASP A 286 -36.23 -28.93 -28.87
CA ASP A 286 -35.74 -27.65 -28.34
C ASP A 286 -36.03 -27.49 -26.85
N ASP A 287 -37.15 -28.03 -26.36
CA ASP A 287 -37.60 -27.82 -25.00
C ASP A 287 -36.75 -28.61 -23.98
N LYS A 288 -36.33 -29.83 -24.34
CA LYS A 288 -35.35 -30.63 -23.59
C LYS A 288 -33.98 -29.97 -23.59
N GLU A 289 -33.52 -29.49 -24.75
CA GLU A 289 -32.26 -28.75 -24.88
C GLU A 289 -32.25 -27.49 -23.98
N LEU A 290 -33.30 -26.67 -24.06
CA LEU A 290 -33.45 -25.43 -23.26
C LEU A 290 -33.65 -25.71 -21.76
N SER A 291 -34.02 -26.93 -21.38
CA SER A 291 -34.13 -27.37 -19.98
C SER A 291 -32.89 -28.09 -19.46
N GLY A 292 -31.85 -28.27 -20.29
CA GLY A 292 -30.66 -29.05 -19.94
C GLY A 292 -30.95 -30.54 -19.69
N ARG A 293 -32.03 -31.07 -20.29
CA ARG A 293 -32.43 -32.48 -20.17
C ARG A 293 -31.89 -33.28 -21.35
N PRO A 294 -31.36 -34.50 -21.14
CA PRO A 294 -30.98 -35.35 -22.25
C PRO A 294 -32.20 -35.79 -23.07
N GLY A 295 -31.95 -36.15 -24.34
CA GLY A 295 -32.94 -36.82 -25.16
C GLY A 295 -33.10 -38.30 -24.78
N THR A 296 -33.87 -39.04 -25.58
CA THR A 296 -34.05 -40.49 -25.43
C THR A 296 -33.12 -41.21 -26.40
N LEU A 297 -32.22 -42.03 -25.88
CA LEU A 297 -31.39 -42.90 -26.71
C LEU A 297 -32.14 -44.18 -27.05
N VAL A 298 -32.08 -44.57 -28.32
CA VAL A 298 -32.70 -45.79 -28.83
C VAL A 298 -31.90 -46.31 -30.04
N ARG A 299 -31.84 -47.62 -30.19
CA ARG A 299 -31.14 -48.25 -31.33
C ARG A 299 -32.07 -48.39 -32.53
N ILE A 300 -31.53 -48.19 -33.74
CA ILE A 300 -32.24 -48.45 -34.99
C ILE A 300 -32.27 -49.96 -35.26
N LEU A 301 -33.46 -50.52 -35.47
CA LEU A 301 -33.65 -51.91 -35.89
C LEU A 301 -33.50 -52.07 -37.41
N SER A 302 -34.16 -51.21 -38.18
CA SER A 302 -34.10 -51.19 -39.65
C SER A 302 -34.53 -49.84 -40.20
N LEU A 303 -34.19 -49.52 -41.45
CA LEU A 303 -34.66 -48.32 -42.13
C LEU A 303 -34.98 -48.60 -43.61
N ILE A 304 -36.04 -47.97 -44.12
CA ILE A 304 -36.49 -48.05 -45.52
C ILE A 304 -36.84 -46.63 -45.98
N GLY A 305 -36.00 -46.06 -46.84
CA GLY A 305 -36.11 -44.65 -47.23
C GLY A 305 -35.98 -43.75 -46.00
N THR A 306 -36.97 -42.90 -45.76
CA THR A 306 -37.06 -42.01 -44.60
C THR A 306 -37.74 -42.62 -43.37
N ARG A 307 -38.19 -43.88 -43.45
CA ARG A 307 -38.83 -44.57 -42.34
C ARG A 307 -37.81 -45.37 -41.55
N VAL A 308 -37.68 -45.07 -40.26
CA VAL A 308 -36.72 -45.68 -39.34
C VAL A 308 -37.47 -46.44 -38.26
N ARG A 309 -37.30 -47.76 -38.22
CA ARG A 309 -37.89 -48.63 -37.19
C ARG A 309 -36.95 -48.77 -36.01
N LEU A 310 -37.46 -48.52 -34.81
CA LEU A 310 -36.73 -48.54 -33.55
C LEU A 310 -36.74 -49.92 -32.90
N ASP A 311 -35.65 -50.25 -32.21
CA ASP A 311 -35.57 -51.37 -31.30
C ASP A 311 -36.04 -50.93 -29.90
N THR A 312 -37.36 -50.85 -29.73
CA THR A 312 -37.99 -50.19 -28.57
C THR A 312 -37.56 -50.67 -27.18
N PRO A 313 -37.19 -51.95 -26.94
CA PRO A 313 -36.66 -52.37 -25.64
C PRO A 313 -35.33 -51.71 -25.25
N THR A 314 -34.61 -51.12 -26.22
CA THR A 314 -33.35 -50.40 -25.97
C THR A 314 -33.55 -48.94 -25.59
N ALA A 315 -34.78 -48.42 -25.69
CA ALA A 315 -35.08 -47.03 -25.38
C ALA A 315 -34.95 -46.75 -23.88
N ASP A 316 -34.23 -45.69 -23.51
CA ASP A 316 -34.08 -45.23 -22.12
C ASP A 316 -35.10 -44.16 -21.70
N GLY A 317 -36.09 -43.92 -22.55
CA GLY A 317 -37.12 -42.89 -22.36
C GLY A 317 -38.23 -42.98 -23.41
N PRO A 318 -39.06 -41.93 -23.52
CA PRO A 318 -40.20 -41.94 -24.43
C PRO A 318 -39.80 -41.86 -25.91
N ILE A 319 -40.55 -42.57 -26.75
CA ILE A 319 -40.31 -42.64 -28.20
C ILE A 319 -41.48 -42.07 -29.04
N ALA A 320 -42.53 -41.59 -28.39
CA ALA A 320 -43.69 -41.01 -29.07
C ALA A 320 -43.48 -39.52 -29.30
N ILE A 321 -43.55 -39.05 -30.54
CA ILE A 321 -43.31 -37.64 -30.92
C ILE A 321 -44.16 -36.64 -30.13
N ALA A 322 -45.38 -37.02 -29.72
CA ALA A 322 -46.27 -36.18 -28.91
C ALA A 322 -45.71 -35.86 -27.50
N GLN A 323 -44.65 -36.54 -27.07
CA GLN A 323 -43.93 -36.26 -25.81
C GLN A 323 -42.70 -35.38 -26.01
N PHE A 324 -42.54 -34.83 -27.20
CA PHE A 324 -41.45 -33.95 -27.58
C PHE A 324 -42.01 -32.57 -27.94
N GLY A 325 -41.27 -31.53 -27.56
CA GLY A 325 -41.66 -30.14 -27.70
C GLY A 325 -41.43 -29.57 -29.10
N ARG A 326 -41.02 -28.30 -29.15
CA ARG A 326 -40.72 -27.60 -30.41
C ARG A 326 -39.55 -28.27 -31.16
N ASN A 327 -39.66 -28.33 -32.49
CA ASN A 327 -38.65 -28.90 -33.39
C ASN A 327 -38.14 -30.30 -32.98
N PRO A 328 -39.01 -31.33 -32.90
CA PRO A 328 -38.56 -32.70 -32.66
C PRO A 328 -37.52 -33.13 -33.70
N LYS A 329 -36.41 -33.70 -33.24
CA LYS A 329 -35.27 -34.04 -34.09
C LYS A 329 -34.59 -35.32 -33.61
N VAL A 330 -33.90 -35.95 -34.55
CA VAL A 330 -33.11 -37.15 -34.32
C VAL A 330 -31.64 -36.82 -34.55
N ARG A 331 -30.78 -37.22 -33.61
CA ARG A 331 -29.32 -37.06 -33.72
C ARG A 331 -28.61 -38.41 -33.64
N ALA A 332 -27.64 -38.65 -34.50
CA ALA A 332 -26.88 -39.90 -34.50
C ALA A 332 -25.75 -39.91 -33.46
N TRP A 333 -25.54 -41.08 -32.86
CA TRP A 333 -24.47 -41.36 -31.89
C TRP A 333 -23.80 -42.70 -32.23
N ASP A 334 -22.49 -42.79 -32.02
CA ASP A 334 -21.69 -43.99 -32.30
C ASP A 334 -21.47 -44.88 -31.08
N SER A 335 -21.74 -44.35 -29.89
CA SER A 335 -21.71 -45.13 -28.65
C SER A 335 -22.83 -46.18 -28.63
N PRO A 336 -22.61 -47.35 -28.00
CA PRO A 336 -23.64 -48.36 -27.81
C PRO A 336 -24.62 -47.95 -26.68
N GLY A 337 -25.40 -46.90 -26.92
CA GLY A 337 -26.29 -46.28 -25.94
C GLY A 337 -25.55 -45.40 -24.93
N ALA A 338 -26.12 -45.25 -23.74
CA ALA A 338 -25.51 -44.52 -22.63
C ALA A 338 -24.51 -45.41 -21.89
N VAL A 339 -23.23 -45.02 -21.91
CA VAL A 339 -22.14 -45.77 -21.28
C VAL A 339 -21.84 -45.20 -19.89
N ALA A 340 -21.73 -46.06 -18.88
CA ALA A 340 -21.43 -45.62 -17.52
C ALA A 340 -20.01 -45.06 -17.41
N ILE A 341 -19.86 -43.92 -16.73
CA ILE A 341 -18.55 -43.41 -16.35
C ILE A 341 -18.03 -44.29 -15.21
N THR A 342 -16.85 -44.87 -15.41
CA THR A 342 -16.15 -45.68 -14.40
C THR A 342 -14.66 -45.35 -14.42
N VAL A 343 -13.96 -45.64 -13.33
CA VAL A 343 -12.49 -45.50 -13.26
C VAL A 343 -11.92 -46.91 -13.09
N PRO A 344 -11.49 -47.58 -14.17
CA PRO A 344 -10.95 -48.94 -14.10
C PRO A 344 -9.70 -49.01 -13.22
N ALA A 345 -9.51 -50.13 -12.52
CA ALA A 345 -8.33 -50.35 -11.68
C ALA A 345 -7.03 -50.58 -12.49
N GLY A 346 -7.14 -50.87 -13.79
CA GLY A 346 -6.02 -51.03 -14.73
C GLY A 346 -6.05 -49.97 -15.84
N ASN A 347 -5.08 -50.02 -16.76
CA ASN A 347 -4.93 -49.07 -17.87
C ASN A 347 -4.81 -47.60 -17.41
N ASP A 348 -4.14 -47.36 -16.28
CA ASP A 348 -4.01 -46.03 -15.65
C ASP A 348 -5.35 -45.30 -15.42
N GLY A 349 -6.45 -46.05 -15.28
CA GLY A 349 -7.79 -45.49 -15.12
C GLY A 349 -8.46 -45.05 -16.43
N PHE A 350 -7.84 -45.23 -17.59
CA PHE A 350 -8.43 -44.87 -18.88
C PHE A 350 -9.46 -45.90 -19.36
N LEU A 351 -10.62 -45.39 -19.78
CA LEU A 351 -11.68 -46.14 -20.44
C LEU A 351 -11.49 -46.17 -21.96
N PRO A 352 -11.51 -47.35 -22.59
CA PRO A 352 -11.49 -47.44 -24.04
C PRO A 352 -12.82 -46.96 -24.64
N LEU A 353 -12.74 -46.10 -25.65
CA LEU A 353 -13.89 -45.72 -26.48
C LEU A 353 -14.04 -46.65 -27.68
N GLU A 354 -13.15 -46.50 -28.67
CA GLU A 354 -13.04 -47.37 -29.84
C GLU A 354 -11.74 -47.09 -30.59
N SER A 355 -11.31 -48.04 -31.44
CA SER A 355 -10.22 -47.84 -32.43
C SER A 355 -8.94 -47.21 -31.87
N GLY A 356 -8.55 -47.60 -30.65
CA GLY A 356 -7.36 -47.09 -29.98
C GLY A 356 -7.50 -45.70 -29.36
N LEU A 357 -8.71 -45.15 -29.24
CA LEU A 357 -8.97 -43.92 -28.46
C LEU A 357 -9.43 -44.28 -27.04
N GLU A 358 -8.85 -43.62 -26.04
CA GLU A 358 -9.17 -43.82 -24.62
C GLU A 358 -9.41 -42.48 -23.91
N VAL A 359 -10.29 -42.48 -22.91
CA VAL A 359 -10.61 -41.29 -22.10
C VAL A 359 -10.59 -41.59 -20.60
N LEU A 360 -10.24 -40.60 -19.80
CA LEU A 360 -10.22 -40.67 -18.35
C LEU A 360 -11.12 -39.55 -17.80
N PHE A 361 -12.06 -39.91 -16.94
CA PHE A 361 -12.90 -38.96 -16.20
C PHE A 361 -12.39 -38.84 -14.76
N ALA A 362 -12.28 -37.61 -14.24
CA ALA A 362 -11.85 -37.40 -12.87
C ALA A 362 -12.85 -38.00 -11.84
N ALA A 363 -12.33 -38.76 -10.88
CA ALA A 363 -13.09 -39.33 -9.78
C ALA A 363 -13.59 -38.24 -8.80
N GLY A 364 -14.75 -38.45 -8.18
CA GLY A 364 -15.30 -37.55 -7.16
C GLY A 364 -15.88 -36.23 -7.68
N ARG A 365 -15.78 -35.94 -8.98
CA ARG A 365 -16.30 -34.72 -9.63
C ARG A 365 -17.75 -34.88 -10.08
N LYS A 366 -18.47 -33.77 -10.23
CA LYS A 366 -19.86 -33.72 -10.69
C LYS A 366 -19.94 -33.36 -12.18
N TYR A 367 -20.59 -34.21 -12.96
CA TYR A 367 -20.84 -34.04 -14.39
C TYR A 367 -22.29 -33.63 -14.64
N ARG A 368 -22.53 -32.67 -15.55
CA ARG A 368 -23.88 -32.23 -15.96
C ARG A 368 -24.24 -32.81 -17.32
N SER A 369 -25.51 -33.12 -17.53
CA SER A 369 -26.00 -33.55 -18.85
C SER A 369 -25.70 -32.47 -19.89
N GLY A 370 -25.15 -32.88 -21.02
CA GLY A 370 -24.75 -31.97 -22.10
C GLY A 370 -23.33 -31.42 -21.96
N ASP A 371 -22.61 -31.62 -20.85
CA ASP A 371 -21.15 -31.36 -20.77
C ASP A 371 -20.44 -32.20 -21.85
N TRP A 372 -19.47 -31.62 -22.56
CA TRP A 372 -18.83 -32.32 -23.67
C TRP A 372 -17.38 -31.90 -23.90
N TRP A 373 -16.65 -32.76 -24.59
CA TRP A 373 -15.28 -32.54 -25.05
C TRP A 373 -15.16 -32.96 -26.50
N VAL A 374 -14.23 -32.33 -27.23
CA VAL A 374 -13.86 -32.78 -28.57
C VAL A 374 -12.42 -33.29 -28.61
N VAL A 375 -12.20 -34.38 -29.33
CA VAL A 375 -10.88 -34.99 -29.54
C VAL A 375 -10.65 -35.11 -31.05
N PRO A 376 -9.87 -34.18 -31.66
CA PRO A 376 -9.50 -34.31 -33.05
C PRO A 376 -8.57 -35.52 -33.21
N ALA A 377 -8.99 -36.51 -34.00
CA ALA A 377 -8.21 -37.71 -34.29
C ALA A 377 -7.79 -37.68 -35.76
N ARG A 378 -6.52 -38.02 -36.03
CA ARG A 378 -5.91 -37.95 -37.35
C ARG A 378 -5.14 -39.22 -37.65
N SER A 379 -5.40 -39.81 -38.81
CA SER A 379 -4.67 -41.00 -39.23
C SER A 379 -3.17 -40.68 -39.40
N GLY A 380 -2.31 -41.55 -38.87
CA GLY A 380 -0.86 -41.40 -38.90
C GLY A 380 -0.25 -40.48 -37.84
N SER A 381 -0.96 -39.44 -37.37
CA SER A 381 -0.44 -38.52 -36.33
C SER A 381 -1.09 -38.68 -34.94
N GLY A 382 -2.05 -39.61 -34.78
CA GLY A 382 -2.69 -39.86 -33.49
C GLY A 382 -3.80 -38.85 -33.17
N ILE A 383 -3.87 -38.41 -31.91
CA ILE A 383 -4.87 -37.44 -31.45
C ILE A 383 -4.24 -36.09 -31.13
N ASP A 384 -4.99 -35.02 -31.37
CA ASP A 384 -4.63 -33.64 -31.05
C ASP A 384 -5.19 -33.29 -29.66
N TRP A 385 -4.58 -33.84 -28.60
CA TRP A 385 -4.93 -33.57 -27.20
C TRP A 385 -3.72 -32.98 -26.46
N PRO A 386 -3.89 -31.95 -25.63
CA PRO A 386 -2.77 -31.31 -24.93
C PRO A 386 -2.17 -32.22 -23.85
N GLU A 387 -0.84 -32.27 -23.80
CA GLU A 387 -0.06 -33.05 -22.84
C GLU A 387 0.90 -32.14 -22.04
N ALA A 388 1.23 -32.53 -20.82
CA ALA A 388 2.29 -31.92 -20.00
C ALA A 388 3.29 -33.00 -19.59
N GLY A 389 4.54 -32.91 -20.06
CA GLY A 389 5.57 -33.92 -19.77
C GLY A 389 5.22 -35.33 -20.26
N GLY A 390 4.47 -35.45 -21.37
CA GLY A 390 3.97 -36.72 -21.90
C GLY A 390 2.74 -37.28 -21.18
N VAL A 391 2.15 -36.54 -20.24
CA VAL A 391 0.91 -36.90 -19.55
C VAL A 391 -0.26 -36.12 -20.14
N PRO A 392 -1.33 -36.79 -20.62
CA PRO A 392 -2.55 -36.14 -21.08
C PRO A 392 -3.16 -35.21 -20.04
N GLN A 393 -3.43 -33.96 -20.41
CA GLN A 393 -4.02 -32.98 -19.49
C GLN A 393 -5.51 -33.26 -19.27
N ALA A 394 -5.96 -33.16 -18.02
CA ALA A 394 -7.38 -33.11 -17.70
C ALA A 394 -7.94 -31.72 -18.06
N LYS A 395 -8.94 -31.67 -18.94
CA LYS A 395 -9.58 -30.44 -19.41
C LYS A 395 -11.02 -30.32 -18.88
N PRO A 396 -11.47 -29.10 -18.53
CA PRO A 396 -12.89 -28.84 -18.30
C PRO A 396 -13.70 -29.08 -19.58
N PRO A 397 -15.02 -29.29 -19.49
CA PRO A 397 -15.86 -29.46 -20.67
C PRO A 397 -15.83 -28.20 -21.54
N CYS A 398 -15.85 -28.37 -22.85
CA CYS A 398 -16.14 -27.32 -23.84
C CYS A 398 -17.65 -26.94 -23.86
N GLY A 399 -18.35 -27.26 -22.77
CA GLY A 399 -19.79 -27.29 -22.60
C GLY A 399 -20.50 -25.95 -22.81
N VAL A 400 -21.81 -25.96 -22.61
CA VAL A 400 -22.57 -24.71 -22.54
C VAL A 400 -22.17 -23.98 -21.27
N GLU A 401 -21.49 -22.84 -21.41
CA GLU A 401 -21.15 -21.97 -20.29
C GLU A 401 -22.37 -21.14 -19.88
N HIS A 402 -22.71 -21.20 -18.59
CA HIS A 402 -23.82 -20.47 -18.00
C HIS A 402 -23.29 -19.31 -17.15
N SER A 403 -23.81 -18.11 -17.40
CA SER A 403 -23.54 -16.91 -16.62
C SER A 403 -24.82 -16.47 -15.91
N TYR A 404 -24.70 -16.03 -14.66
CA TYR A 404 -25.85 -15.73 -13.80
C TYR A 404 -25.82 -14.29 -13.30
N ALA A 405 -26.98 -13.65 -13.25
CA ALA A 405 -27.14 -12.33 -12.63
C ALA A 405 -28.39 -12.26 -11.74
N ARG A 406 -28.23 -11.69 -10.54
CA ARG A 406 -29.36 -11.38 -9.66
C ARG A 406 -30.13 -10.20 -10.24
N LEU A 407 -31.45 -10.31 -10.31
CA LEU A 407 -32.34 -9.30 -10.85
C LEU A 407 -33.14 -8.58 -9.77
N ALA A 408 -33.59 -9.29 -8.73
CA ALA A 408 -34.41 -8.72 -7.67
C ALA A 408 -34.43 -9.58 -6.40
N VAL A 409 -34.77 -8.96 -5.27
CA VAL A 409 -35.21 -9.67 -4.05
C VAL A 409 -36.71 -9.50 -3.89
N LEU A 410 -37.40 -10.60 -3.60
CA LEU A 410 -38.85 -10.62 -3.39
C LEU A 410 -39.21 -11.37 -2.11
N ASP A 411 -40.27 -10.94 -1.43
CA ASP A 411 -40.92 -11.75 -0.41
C ASP A 411 -42.23 -12.33 -0.95
N ARG A 412 -42.55 -13.54 -0.49
CA ARG A 412 -43.86 -14.15 -0.66
C ARG A 412 -44.44 -14.52 0.68
N VAL A 413 -45.60 -13.97 1.00
CA VAL A 413 -46.34 -14.22 2.25
C VAL A 413 -47.81 -14.46 1.91
N ALA A 414 -48.36 -15.59 2.36
CA ALA A 414 -49.73 -16.03 2.08
C ALA A 414 -50.07 -15.98 0.57
N GLY A 415 -49.11 -16.35 -0.28
CA GLY A 415 -49.28 -16.34 -1.74
C GLY A 415 -49.12 -14.99 -2.43
N VAL A 416 -48.93 -13.90 -1.68
CA VAL A 416 -48.76 -12.54 -2.22
C VAL A 416 -47.28 -12.20 -2.36
N TRP A 417 -46.90 -11.70 -3.53
CA TRP A 417 -45.53 -11.25 -3.81
C TRP A 417 -45.36 -9.77 -3.50
N THR A 418 -44.22 -9.44 -2.90
CA THR A 418 -43.76 -8.06 -2.69
C THR A 418 -42.34 -7.95 -3.23
N LEU A 419 -42.11 -6.98 -4.13
CA LEU A 419 -40.77 -6.63 -4.56
C LEU A 419 -40.07 -5.89 -3.41
N ILE A 420 -38.93 -6.41 -2.95
CA ILE A 420 -38.14 -5.83 -1.87
C ILE A 420 -37.06 -4.90 -2.43
N GLY A 421 -36.43 -5.29 -3.54
CA GLY A 421 -35.41 -4.47 -4.19
C GLY A 421 -35.05 -4.97 -5.58
N ASP A 422 -34.63 -4.04 -6.43
CA ASP A 422 -34.03 -4.32 -7.74
C ASP A 422 -32.53 -4.52 -7.56
N CYS A 423 -32.00 -5.63 -8.04
CA CYS A 423 -30.59 -5.97 -7.89
C CYS A 423 -29.74 -5.63 -9.11
N ARG A 424 -30.34 -5.06 -10.17
CA ARG A 424 -29.63 -4.72 -11.40
C ARG A 424 -28.85 -3.42 -11.20
N PRO A 425 -27.51 -3.42 -11.35
CA PRO A 425 -26.74 -2.19 -11.40
C PRO A 425 -27.08 -1.45 -12.70
N LEU A 426 -27.62 -0.24 -12.60
CA LEU A 426 -27.88 0.61 -13.77
C LEU A 426 -26.67 1.50 -14.05
N PHE A 427 -26.28 1.62 -15.32
CA PHE A 427 -25.16 2.48 -15.70
C PHE A 427 -25.54 3.48 -16.80
N PRO A 428 -25.08 4.75 -16.70
CA PRO A 428 -25.15 5.71 -17.78
C PRO A 428 -24.09 5.41 -18.86
N PRO A 429 -24.28 5.87 -20.12
CA PRO A 429 -23.20 5.85 -21.10
C PRO A 429 -21.99 6.65 -20.59
N LEU A 430 -20.77 6.23 -20.94
CA LEU A 430 -19.51 6.84 -20.46
C LEU A 430 -19.47 8.37 -20.65
N THR A 431 -20.05 8.87 -21.75
CA THR A 431 -20.11 10.31 -22.06
C THR A 431 -21.01 11.12 -21.13
N ALA A 432 -21.91 10.46 -20.41
CA ALA A 432 -22.84 11.09 -19.46
C ALA A 432 -22.30 11.11 -18.01
N MET A 433 -21.18 10.45 -17.72
CA MET A 433 -20.55 10.44 -16.38
C MET A 433 -19.81 11.75 -16.07
N LYS A 434 -20.54 12.84 -15.92
CA LYS A 434 -20.02 14.09 -15.35
C LYS A 434 -20.10 14.03 -13.84
N GLN A 435 -19.03 14.44 -13.16
CA GLN A 435 -18.99 14.57 -11.72
C GLN A 435 -18.81 16.03 -11.34
N LEU A 436 -19.38 16.41 -10.19
CA LEU A 436 -19.24 17.71 -9.57
C LEU A 436 -18.42 17.53 -8.29
N ALA A 437 -17.34 18.29 -8.13
CA ALA A 437 -16.56 18.33 -6.90
C ALA A 437 -16.49 19.74 -6.33
N MET A 438 -16.38 19.82 -5.00
CA MET A 438 -16.04 21.06 -4.31
C MET A 438 -14.56 21.36 -4.52
N LEU A 439 -14.23 22.57 -4.97
CA LEU A 439 -12.84 23.04 -5.11
C LEU A 439 -12.44 24.05 -4.03
N GLY A 440 -13.41 24.69 -3.37
CA GLY A 440 -13.16 25.62 -2.26
C GLY A 440 -14.31 26.59 -2.00
N GLY A 441 -14.16 27.42 -0.96
CA GLY A 441 -15.14 28.44 -0.57
C GLY A 441 -16.20 27.99 0.45
N ASP A 442 -16.09 26.78 1.00
CA ASP A 442 -16.97 26.29 2.09
C ASP A 442 -16.46 26.69 3.47
N GLY A 443 -17.35 26.73 4.47
CA GLY A 443 -17.01 26.95 5.88
C GLY A 443 -16.55 28.36 6.22
N GLN A 444 -16.82 29.34 5.36
CA GLN A 444 -16.42 30.72 5.56
C GLN A 444 -17.30 31.43 6.59
N GLU A 445 -16.74 32.44 7.28
CA GLU A 445 -17.50 33.33 8.16
C GLU A 445 -17.52 34.76 7.63
N ALA A 446 -18.61 35.49 7.92
CA ALA A 446 -18.69 36.94 7.69
C ALA A 446 -19.09 37.66 8.97
N LEU A 447 -18.48 38.82 9.23
CA LEU A 447 -18.82 39.67 10.36
C LEU A 447 -20.00 40.60 9.99
N PRO A 448 -21.18 40.46 10.62
CA PRO A 448 -22.27 41.41 10.41
C PRO A 448 -22.07 42.70 11.20
N ASP A 449 -22.44 43.84 10.62
CA ASP A 449 -22.58 45.10 11.36
C ASP A 449 -23.99 45.18 11.98
N PRO A 450 -24.13 45.02 13.31
CA PRO A 450 -25.43 45.05 13.98
C PRO A 450 -26.12 46.43 13.92
N THR A 451 -25.37 47.49 13.63
CA THR A 451 -25.93 48.85 13.44
C THR A 451 -26.52 49.05 12.04
N GLN A 452 -26.20 48.14 11.10
CA GLN A 452 -26.64 48.19 9.72
C GLN A 452 -27.20 46.82 9.26
N PRO A 453 -28.28 46.31 9.89
CA PRO A 453 -28.79 44.96 9.65
C PRO A 453 -29.33 44.72 8.23
N ALA A 454 -29.49 45.77 7.42
CA ALA A 454 -29.91 45.68 6.03
C ALA A 454 -28.75 45.47 5.03
N LEU A 455 -27.49 45.53 5.48
CA LEU A 455 -26.31 45.35 4.64
C LEU A 455 -25.92 43.87 4.50
N LEU A 456 -25.58 43.47 3.29
CA LEU A 456 -25.03 42.15 3.00
C LEU A 456 -23.57 42.06 3.43
N CYS A 457 -23.16 40.89 3.93
CA CYS A 457 -21.82 40.60 4.42
C CYS A 457 -21.08 39.71 3.40
N PRO A 458 -20.26 40.27 2.50
CA PRO A 458 -19.57 39.50 1.46
C PRO A 458 -18.56 38.52 2.07
N LEU A 459 -18.53 37.30 1.55
CA LEU A 459 -17.48 36.34 1.88
C LEU A 459 -16.16 36.70 1.20
N ALA A 460 -15.04 36.29 1.82
CA ALA A 460 -13.70 36.59 1.34
C ALA A 460 -13.39 35.89 0.01
N ASP A 461 -13.78 34.61 -0.10
CA ASP A 461 -13.58 33.79 -1.29
C ASP A 461 -14.91 33.43 -1.97
N PRO A 462 -14.96 33.37 -3.31
CA PRO A 462 -16.13 32.85 -4.01
C PRO A 462 -16.28 31.35 -3.78
N LEU A 463 -17.51 30.85 -3.94
CA LEU A 463 -17.79 29.42 -3.97
C LEU A 463 -17.22 28.83 -5.26
N ARG A 464 -16.49 27.71 -5.17
CA ARG A 464 -15.81 27.08 -6.31
C ARG A 464 -16.15 25.60 -6.43
N VAL A 465 -16.58 25.19 -7.62
CA VAL A 465 -16.86 23.78 -7.96
C VAL A 465 -16.24 23.42 -9.30
N GLY A 466 -15.82 22.16 -9.43
CA GLY A 466 -15.23 21.60 -10.64
C GLY A 466 -16.15 20.56 -11.26
N VAL A 467 -16.26 20.57 -12.59
CA VAL A 467 -16.96 19.54 -13.36
C VAL A 467 -15.97 18.78 -14.24
N PHE A 468 -15.94 17.47 -14.10
CA PHE A 468 -15.01 16.62 -14.85
C PHE A 468 -15.67 15.30 -15.30
N ARG A 469 -15.03 14.63 -16.26
CA ARG A 469 -15.30 13.23 -16.67
C ARG A 469 -14.03 12.43 -16.47
N GLY A 470 -14.00 11.55 -15.48
CA GLY A 470 -12.76 10.89 -15.06
C GLY A 470 -11.73 11.92 -14.59
N THR A 471 -10.61 12.07 -15.30
CA THR A 471 -9.59 13.10 -15.01
C THR A 471 -9.66 14.33 -15.92
N THR A 472 -10.60 14.35 -16.88
CA THR A 472 -10.68 15.42 -17.88
C THR A 472 -11.68 16.50 -17.44
N PRO A 473 -11.26 17.76 -17.31
CA PRO A 473 -12.18 18.86 -17.03
C PRO A 473 -13.21 19.07 -18.15
N VAL A 474 -14.43 19.45 -17.78
CA VAL A 474 -15.52 19.70 -18.74
C VAL A 474 -15.79 21.19 -18.81
N ALA A 475 -15.40 21.83 -19.92
CA ALA A 475 -15.76 23.21 -20.21
C ALA A 475 -17.24 23.36 -20.62
N GLY A 476 -17.84 24.50 -20.29
CA GLY A 476 -19.22 24.84 -20.67
C GLY A 476 -20.32 24.06 -19.94
N ALA A 477 -19.98 23.28 -18.91
CA ALA A 477 -20.96 22.62 -18.06
C ALA A 477 -21.71 23.64 -17.20
N ARG A 478 -23.02 23.47 -17.07
CA ARG A 478 -23.89 24.42 -16.36
C ARG A 478 -24.01 24.00 -14.90
N VAL A 479 -23.67 24.89 -13.97
CA VAL A 479 -23.81 24.67 -12.53
C VAL A 479 -24.71 25.74 -11.94
N ARG A 480 -25.78 25.34 -11.25
CA ARG A 480 -26.67 26.26 -10.54
C ARG A 480 -26.21 26.39 -9.09
N PHE A 481 -25.92 27.60 -8.68
CA PHE A 481 -25.82 27.97 -7.27
C PHE A 481 -27.18 28.51 -6.81
N ARG A 482 -27.69 28.03 -5.67
CA ARG A 482 -28.96 28.46 -5.09
C ARG A 482 -28.84 28.57 -3.59
N ILE A 483 -29.30 29.69 -3.04
CA ILE A 483 -29.42 29.86 -1.58
C ILE A 483 -30.52 28.93 -1.06
N LEU A 484 -30.16 28.05 -0.13
CA LEU A 484 -31.10 27.15 0.56
C LEU A 484 -31.61 27.78 1.86
N THR A 485 -30.71 28.40 2.61
CA THR A 485 -30.98 28.95 3.95
C THR A 485 -30.35 30.33 4.03
N GLY A 486 -31.09 31.30 4.56
CA GLY A 486 -30.67 32.71 4.63
C GLY A 486 -31.27 33.60 3.54
N GLY A 487 -31.22 34.90 3.81
CA GLY A 487 -31.59 36.00 2.93
C GLY A 487 -30.42 36.60 2.14
N GLY A 488 -29.22 35.99 2.18
CA GLY A 488 -28.04 36.42 1.44
C GLY A 488 -28.26 36.56 -0.08
N LYS A 489 -27.20 36.94 -0.82
CA LYS A 489 -27.24 37.11 -2.28
C LYS A 489 -25.99 36.58 -2.97
N LEU A 490 -26.20 35.86 -4.07
CA LEU A 490 -25.18 35.47 -5.05
C LEU A 490 -24.99 36.63 -6.04
N ASP A 491 -23.76 36.87 -6.49
CA ASP A 491 -23.37 38.11 -7.20
C ASP A 491 -23.88 39.37 -6.49
N PRO A 492 -23.43 39.62 -5.25
CA PRO A 492 -23.95 40.72 -4.46
C PRO A 492 -23.67 42.08 -5.12
N VAL A 493 -24.70 42.92 -5.15
CA VAL A 493 -24.61 44.35 -5.50
C VAL A 493 -24.91 45.14 -4.22
N LEU A 494 -23.88 45.67 -3.57
CA LEU A 494 -24.05 46.36 -2.30
C LEU A 494 -24.96 47.60 -2.44
N PRO A 495 -25.80 47.90 -1.43
CA PRO A 495 -25.82 47.30 -0.09
C PRO A 495 -26.70 46.05 0.07
N SER A 496 -27.66 45.77 -0.82
CA SER A 496 -28.68 44.70 -0.62
C SER A 496 -29.14 43.94 -1.87
N GLY A 497 -28.54 44.21 -3.03
CA GLY A 497 -28.87 43.59 -4.32
C GLY A 497 -28.11 42.30 -4.61
N GLY A 498 -28.56 41.57 -5.62
CA GLY A 498 -28.00 40.31 -6.11
C GLY A 498 -29.08 39.26 -6.37
N ALA A 499 -28.70 38.02 -6.65
CA ALA A 499 -29.62 36.93 -6.98
C ALA A 499 -29.71 35.88 -5.88
N THR A 500 -30.85 35.19 -5.78
CA THR A 500 -31.00 34.02 -4.89
C THR A 500 -30.62 32.70 -5.58
N SER A 501 -30.49 32.72 -6.91
CA SER A 501 -29.97 31.62 -7.70
C SER A 501 -29.30 32.15 -8.96
N VAL A 502 -28.13 31.59 -9.30
CA VAL A 502 -27.39 31.90 -10.52
C VAL A 502 -26.94 30.62 -11.21
N ILE A 503 -26.85 30.63 -12.54
CA ILE A 503 -26.26 29.54 -13.31
C ILE A 503 -24.92 30.02 -13.85
N ARG A 504 -23.88 29.23 -13.62
CA ARG A 504 -22.53 29.43 -14.14
C ARG A 504 -22.18 28.36 -15.15
N VAL A 505 -21.33 28.74 -16.10
CA VAL A 505 -20.71 27.78 -17.01
C VAL A 505 -19.27 27.58 -16.58
N THR A 506 -18.81 26.34 -16.63
CA THR A 506 -17.43 26.02 -16.33
C THR A 506 -16.47 26.54 -17.40
N ASP A 507 -15.29 26.96 -16.98
CA ASP A 507 -14.20 27.43 -17.84
C ASP A 507 -13.44 26.25 -18.51
N PRO A 508 -12.37 26.50 -19.30
CA PRO A 508 -11.56 25.42 -19.90
C PRO A 508 -10.93 24.45 -18.89
N GLN A 509 -10.76 24.86 -17.64
CA GLN A 509 -10.26 24.07 -16.52
C GLN A 509 -11.39 23.33 -15.78
N GLY A 510 -12.62 23.43 -16.29
CA GLY A 510 -13.80 22.76 -15.72
C GLY A 510 -14.32 23.43 -14.45
N GLU A 511 -13.89 24.65 -14.12
CA GLU A 511 -14.25 25.34 -12.88
C GLU A 511 -15.40 26.33 -13.08
N ALA A 512 -16.36 26.34 -12.14
CA ALA A 512 -17.42 27.34 -12.04
C ALA A 512 -17.37 28.03 -10.67
N THR A 513 -17.48 29.36 -10.67
CA THR A 513 -17.36 30.19 -9.47
C THR A 513 -18.57 31.09 -9.22
N ALA A 514 -18.93 31.29 -7.95
CA ALA A 514 -20.04 32.17 -7.55
C ALA A 514 -19.70 32.97 -6.27
N PRO A 515 -19.53 34.30 -6.38
CA PRO A 515 -19.45 35.18 -5.21
C PRO A 515 -20.73 35.13 -4.38
N TRP A 516 -20.60 35.12 -3.06
CA TRP A 516 -21.74 35.04 -2.14
C TRP A 516 -21.57 36.02 -0.97
N ALA A 517 -22.63 36.75 -0.64
CA ALA A 517 -22.73 37.54 0.58
C ALA A 517 -23.90 37.07 1.45
N LEU A 518 -23.66 37.04 2.75
CA LEU A 518 -24.62 36.62 3.77
C LEU A 518 -25.58 37.76 4.13
N ASP A 519 -26.84 37.46 4.50
CA ASP A 519 -27.63 38.46 5.23
C ASP A 519 -27.13 38.59 6.67
N ALA A 520 -27.27 39.76 7.28
CA ALA A 520 -26.73 40.04 8.62
C ALA A 520 -27.54 39.43 9.78
N THR A 521 -28.61 38.67 9.52
CA THR A 521 -29.56 38.20 10.56
C THR A 521 -29.62 36.68 10.73
N THR A 522 -29.29 35.92 9.70
CA THR A 522 -29.39 34.45 9.71
C THR A 522 -28.03 33.84 10.11
N PRO A 523 -27.91 33.17 11.27
CA PRO A 523 -26.61 32.75 11.82
C PRO A 523 -25.84 31.77 10.94
N THR A 524 -26.53 30.82 10.32
CA THR A 524 -25.94 29.87 9.36
C THR A 524 -26.75 29.90 8.09
N GLN A 525 -26.06 30.05 6.97
CA GLN A 525 -26.64 30.14 5.65
C GLN A 525 -26.02 29.07 4.77
N GLN A 526 -26.75 28.67 3.74
CA GLN A 526 -26.31 27.59 2.88
C GLN A 526 -26.58 27.92 1.42
N VAL A 527 -25.62 27.58 0.56
CA VAL A 527 -25.77 27.60 -0.89
C VAL A 527 -25.54 26.20 -1.42
N ARG A 528 -26.44 25.72 -2.27
CA ARG A 528 -26.28 24.47 -3.00
C ARG A 528 -25.81 24.74 -4.42
N ALA A 529 -24.75 24.07 -4.83
CA ALA A 529 -24.31 23.96 -6.21
C ALA A 529 -24.81 22.63 -6.81
N GLU A 530 -25.55 22.73 -7.91
CA GLU A 530 -26.15 21.59 -8.63
C GLU A 530 -25.63 21.59 -10.07
N LEU A 531 -25.02 20.48 -10.50
CA LEU A 531 -24.71 20.29 -11.91
C LEU A 531 -26.03 20.13 -12.69
N LEU A 532 -26.15 20.79 -13.84
CA LEU A 532 -27.36 20.78 -14.65
C LEU A 532 -27.15 20.10 -16.00
N ASP A 533 -28.22 19.50 -16.52
CA ASP A 533 -28.33 19.11 -17.91
C ASP A 533 -28.66 20.31 -18.84
N SER A 534 -28.90 20.04 -20.12
CA SER A 534 -29.29 21.05 -21.12
C SER A 534 -30.68 21.64 -20.89
N THR A 535 -31.54 20.99 -20.10
CA THR A 535 -32.89 21.45 -19.75
C THR A 535 -32.94 22.22 -18.43
N ASN A 536 -31.79 22.39 -17.77
CA ASN A 536 -31.62 22.95 -16.42
C ASN A 536 -32.18 22.06 -15.30
N THR A 537 -32.25 20.76 -15.54
CA THR A 537 -32.57 19.76 -14.52
C THR A 537 -31.30 19.34 -13.78
N PRO A 538 -31.29 19.31 -12.43
CA PRO A 538 -30.15 18.82 -11.65
C PRO A 538 -29.79 17.37 -11.99
N ILE A 539 -28.50 17.10 -12.13
CA ILE A 539 -27.93 15.77 -12.38
C ILE A 539 -26.74 15.52 -11.44
N GLY A 540 -26.59 14.29 -10.96
CA GLY A 540 -25.54 13.92 -10.02
C GLY A 540 -25.77 14.44 -8.59
N LEU A 541 -24.74 14.32 -7.75
CA LEU A 541 -24.79 14.81 -6.38
C LEU A 541 -24.52 16.32 -6.33
N ALA A 542 -25.28 17.00 -5.49
CA ALA A 542 -25.10 18.43 -5.25
C ALA A 542 -24.01 18.67 -4.18
N VAL A 543 -23.28 19.76 -4.33
CA VAL A 543 -22.35 20.27 -3.32
C VAL A 543 -23.08 21.32 -2.49
N THR A 544 -23.05 21.24 -1.17
CA THR A 544 -23.64 22.27 -0.30
C THR A 544 -22.52 22.98 0.42
N PHE A 545 -22.50 24.30 0.27
CA PHE A 545 -21.63 25.22 0.99
C PHE A 545 -22.39 25.76 2.20
N GLY A 546 -21.75 25.75 3.37
CA GLY A 546 -22.18 26.44 4.57
C GLY A 546 -21.30 27.67 4.84
N ALA A 547 -21.92 28.73 5.33
CA ALA A 547 -21.21 29.86 5.89
C ALA A 547 -21.98 30.42 7.10
N SER A 548 -21.26 30.96 8.07
CA SER A 548 -21.81 31.49 9.31
C SER A 548 -21.60 32.99 9.45
N LEU A 549 -22.53 33.64 10.13
CA LEU A 549 -22.27 34.96 10.70
C LEU A 549 -21.42 34.78 11.95
N SER A 550 -20.28 35.45 11.97
CA SER A 550 -19.42 35.50 13.15
C SER A 550 -20.05 36.47 14.16
N THR A 551 -20.82 35.96 15.12
CA THR A 551 -21.53 36.77 16.12
C THR A 551 -21.25 36.25 17.53
N ALA A 552 -20.98 37.16 18.46
CA ALA A 552 -20.65 36.81 19.84
C ALA A 552 -21.76 36.01 20.56
N ALA A 553 -23.01 36.10 20.11
CA ALA A 553 -24.13 35.35 20.70
C ALA A 553 -24.07 33.85 20.41
N HIS A 554 -23.32 33.45 19.38
CA HIS A 554 -23.19 32.07 18.92
C HIS A 554 -21.79 31.47 19.18
N VAL A 555 -20.88 32.25 19.77
CA VAL A 555 -19.58 31.76 20.22
C VAL A 555 -19.74 31.20 21.64
N SER A 556 -19.40 29.92 21.81
CA SER A 556 -19.46 29.24 23.10
C SER A 556 -18.49 29.88 24.09
N PHE A 557 -18.98 30.11 25.30
CA PHE A 557 -18.18 30.56 26.43
C PHE A 557 -18.29 29.48 27.51
N ASP A 558 -17.15 29.00 28.02
CA ASP A 558 -17.14 28.10 29.18
C ASP A 558 -17.11 28.94 30.46
N PRO A 559 -18.18 28.93 31.28
CA PRO A 559 -18.20 29.67 32.53
C PRO A 559 -17.48 28.94 33.67
N ALA A 560 -17.02 27.69 33.49
CA ALA A 560 -16.34 26.91 34.54
C ALA A 560 -15.16 27.65 35.22
N PRO A 561 -14.30 28.40 34.49
CA PRO A 561 -13.21 29.17 35.08
C PRO A 561 -13.68 30.50 35.69
N ALA A 562 -14.91 30.94 35.43
CA ALA A 562 -15.48 32.19 35.91
C ALA A 562 -16.74 31.91 36.76
N PRO A 563 -16.60 31.50 38.04
CA PRO A 563 -17.73 31.14 38.91
C PRO A 563 -18.78 32.25 39.02
N SER A 564 -18.34 33.51 38.88
CA SER A 564 -19.21 34.67 38.89
C SER A 564 -20.12 34.77 37.65
N LEU A 565 -19.79 34.13 36.54
CA LEU A 565 -20.59 34.03 35.31
C LEU A 565 -21.22 32.64 35.15
N ALA A 566 -21.29 31.85 36.23
CA ALA A 566 -21.88 30.51 36.21
C ALA A 566 -23.28 30.51 35.58
N GLY A 567 -23.50 29.60 34.62
CA GLY A 567 -24.75 29.49 33.87
C GLY A 567 -24.85 30.41 32.63
N ILE A 568 -23.82 31.22 32.34
CA ILE A 568 -23.69 31.96 31.08
C ILE A 568 -22.79 31.18 30.14
N VAL A 569 -23.25 30.92 28.91
CA VAL A 569 -22.59 29.98 27.99
C VAL A 569 -22.27 30.57 26.60
N THR A 570 -22.46 31.88 26.42
CA THR A 570 -22.13 32.58 25.17
C THR A 570 -21.36 33.86 25.43
N VAL A 571 -20.45 34.23 24.52
CA VAL A 571 -19.57 35.41 24.65
C VAL A 571 -20.39 36.70 24.79
N GLN A 572 -21.46 36.86 24.00
CA GLN A 572 -22.35 38.03 24.10
C GLN A 572 -22.95 38.17 25.50
N ARG A 573 -23.48 37.08 26.08
CA ARG A 573 -24.10 37.13 27.41
C ARG A 573 -23.06 37.35 28.50
N ALA A 574 -21.84 36.84 28.32
CA ALA A 574 -20.73 37.09 29.24
C ALA A 574 -20.38 38.59 29.22
N ILE A 575 -20.25 39.20 28.03
CA ILE A 575 -20.00 40.64 27.87
C ILE A 575 -21.14 41.46 28.46
N GLU A 576 -22.41 41.11 28.21
CA GLU A 576 -23.56 41.81 28.77
C GLU A 576 -23.62 41.74 30.30
N GLU A 577 -23.22 40.61 30.89
CA GLU A 577 -23.18 40.45 32.34
C GLU A 577 -21.97 41.15 32.98
N LEU A 578 -20.83 41.16 32.29
CA LEU A 578 -19.65 41.95 32.66
C LEU A 578 -19.93 43.45 32.53
N ALA A 579 -20.66 43.90 31.51
CA ALA A 579 -21.02 45.30 31.31
C ALA A 579 -21.97 45.85 32.40
N LYS A 580 -22.73 44.98 33.07
CA LYS A 580 -23.51 45.35 34.28
C LYS A 580 -22.65 45.49 35.52
N ARG A 581 -21.41 44.97 35.51
CA ARG A 581 -20.44 45.13 36.58
C ARG A 581 -19.65 46.41 36.31
N VAL A 582 -20.24 47.54 36.69
CA VAL A 582 -19.53 48.82 36.66
C VAL A 582 -18.39 48.76 37.70
N GLY A 583 -17.15 48.69 37.21
CA GLY A 583 -15.91 48.94 37.95
C GLY A 583 -15.06 47.69 38.23
N GLY A 584 -14.02 47.49 37.41
CA GLY A 584 -12.98 46.47 37.58
C GLY A 584 -11.80 46.69 36.61
N GLY A 585 -11.08 47.79 36.84
CA GLY A 585 -9.63 47.94 36.70
C GLY A 585 -8.79 47.48 35.49
N CYS A 586 -9.30 47.26 34.27
CA CYS A 586 -8.38 47.05 33.13
C CYS A 586 -7.51 48.30 32.87
N VAL A 587 -6.19 48.16 33.00
CA VAL A 587 -5.20 49.23 32.81
C VAL A 587 -4.69 49.18 31.37
N GLU A 588 -4.95 50.23 30.59
CA GLU A 588 -4.42 50.40 29.24
C GLU A 588 -3.18 51.30 29.26
N VAL A 589 -2.06 50.81 28.73
CA VAL A 589 -0.77 51.51 28.70
C VAL A 589 -0.19 51.52 27.30
N THR A 590 0.18 52.71 26.81
CA THR A 590 0.93 52.87 25.56
C THR A 590 2.38 53.25 25.85
N LEU A 591 3.32 52.42 25.40
CA LEU A 591 4.76 52.63 25.59
C LEU A 591 5.36 53.36 24.38
N SER A 592 6.15 54.40 24.66
CA SER A 592 6.88 55.17 23.64
C SER A 592 8.40 54.99 23.78
N PRO A 593 9.15 54.91 22.67
CA PRO A 593 10.62 54.85 22.72
C PRO A 593 11.22 56.00 23.54
N GLY A 594 12.29 55.71 24.29
CA GLY A 594 13.00 56.70 25.12
C GLY A 594 12.35 57.03 26.48
N THR A 595 11.19 56.46 26.79
CA THR A 595 10.62 56.47 28.16
C THR A 595 11.22 55.35 29.01
N ASP A 596 11.10 55.43 30.35
CA ASP A 596 11.41 54.31 31.26
C ASP A 596 10.27 53.28 31.23
N TRP A 597 10.10 52.65 30.07
CA TRP A 597 9.04 51.70 29.77
C TRP A 597 9.09 50.46 30.66
N GLY A 598 10.29 50.02 31.05
CA GLY A 598 10.47 48.88 31.95
C GLY A 598 9.91 49.13 33.35
N LYS A 599 10.10 50.34 33.89
CA LYS A 599 9.47 50.75 35.15
C LYS A 599 7.94 50.81 35.03
N ILE A 600 7.41 51.32 33.92
CA ILE A 600 5.95 51.39 33.69
C ILE A 600 5.33 50.00 33.75
N LEU A 601 5.97 48.99 33.13
CA LEU A 601 5.48 47.62 33.13
C LEU A 601 5.57 46.95 34.51
N ARG A 602 6.64 47.21 35.27
CA ARG A 602 6.79 46.70 36.65
C ARG A 602 5.81 47.29 37.64
N ASP A 603 5.38 48.53 37.42
CA ASP A 603 4.47 49.26 38.31
C ASP A 603 2.97 48.99 38.02
N LEU A 604 2.65 48.10 37.06
CA LEU A 604 1.26 47.72 36.78
C LEU A 604 0.62 47.05 38.02
N PRO A 605 -0.65 47.36 38.33
CA PRO A 605 -1.31 46.84 39.52
C PRO A 605 -1.56 45.34 39.43
N LYS A 606 -0.98 44.58 40.36
CA LYS A 606 -1.17 43.13 40.48
C LYS A 606 -2.66 42.78 40.61
N GLY A 607 -3.08 41.73 39.92
CA GLY A 607 -4.45 41.22 39.88
C GLY A 607 -5.37 41.89 38.85
N GLU A 608 -4.94 42.97 38.19
CA GLU A 608 -5.72 43.66 37.16
C GLU A 608 -5.32 43.20 35.74
N ASP A 609 -6.28 43.25 34.82
CA ASP A 609 -6.03 43.00 33.39
C ASP A 609 -5.25 44.17 32.78
N ALA A 610 -4.33 43.88 31.86
CA ALA A 610 -3.47 44.90 31.26
C ALA A 610 -3.42 44.78 29.73
N THR A 611 -3.66 45.89 29.04
CA THR A 611 -3.41 46.00 27.59
C THR A 611 -2.23 46.94 27.35
N ILE A 612 -1.16 46.43 26.76
CA ILE A 612 0.11 47.12 26.56
C ILE A 612 0.36 47.30 25.06
N CYS A 613 0.34 48.54 24.59
CA CYS A 613 0.65 48.88 23.20
C CYS A 613 2.06 49.43 23.08
N PHE A 614 2.96 48.73 22.37
CA PHE A 614 4.26 49.28 22.00
C PHE A 614 4.14 50.12 20.72
N ARG A 615 4.55 51.39 20.76
CA ARG A 615 4.70 52.18 19.53
C ARG A 615 5.87 51.66 18.69
N GLN A 616 5.95 52.10 17.44
CA GLN A 616 7.10 51.80 16.58
C GLN A 616 8.37 52.48 17.14
N GLY A 617 9.49 51.76 17.16
CA GLY A 617 10.79 52.23 17.63
C GLY A 617 11.54 51.21 18.49
N ASP A 618 12.67 51.66 19.03
CA ASP A 618 13.61 50.84 19.81
C ASP A 618 13.40 51.00 21.32
N PHE A 619 13.20 49.88 22.01
CA PHE A 619 12.99 49.76 23.46
C PHE A 619 14.13 48.93 24.05
N THR A 620 15.20 49.59 24.48
CA THR A 620 16.38 48.92 25.04
C THR A 620 16.26 48.74 26.55
N THR A 621 16.80 47.64 27.07
CA THR A 621 16.95 47.39 28.51
C THR A 621 18.26 46.67 28.82
N ASP A 622 18.93 47.04 29.91
CA ASP A 622 20.12 46.35 30.42
C ASP A 622 19.75 45.23 31.41
N GLU A 623 18.54 45.25 31.97
CA GLU A 623 18.03 44.29 32.95
C GLU A 623 16.73 43.62 32.45
N PRO A 624 16.43 42.36 32.82
CA PRO A 624 15.16 41.73 32.49
C PRO A 624 13.96 42.54 32.97
N VAL A 625 12.94 42.69 32.12
CA VAL A 625 11.67 43.32 32.51
C VAL A 625 10.70 42.22 32.91
N VAL A 626 10.55 42.06 34.23
CA VAL A 626 9.67 41.08 34.86
C VAL A 626 8.28 41.66 35.06
N ILE A 627 7.26 40.95 34.58
CA ILE A 627 5.84 41.28 34.68
C ILE A 627 5.17 40.14 35.46
N GLU A 628 4.71 40.43 36.67
CA GLU A 628 4.31 39.39 37.62
C GLU A 628 2.92 39.66 38.20
N GLY A 629 2.09 38.60 38.26
CA GLY A 629 0.85 38.57 39.03
C GLY A 629 -0.24 39.48 38.49
N LEU A 630 -0.27 39.72 37.18
CA LEU A 630 -1.37 40.43 36.50
C LEU A 630 -2.53 39.49 36.16
N GLY A 631 -3.68 40.07 35.81
CA GLY A 631 -4.78 39.34 35.20
C GLY A 631 -4.47 38.90 33.77
N HIS A 632 -5.39 39.16 32.84
CA HIS A 632 -5.18 38.90 31.42
C HIS A 632 -4.29 39.98 30.80
N VAL A 633 -3.12 39.58 30.28
CA VAL A 633 -2.16 40.49 29.67
C VAL A 633 -2.22 40.37 28.15
N VAL A 634 -2.48 41.49 27.47
CA VAL A 634 -2.43 41.61 26.01
C VAL A 634 -1.34 42.59 25.61
N ILE A 635 -0.41 42.15 24.78
CA ILE A 635 0.67 42.98 24.25
C ILE A 635 0.62 42.98 22.74
N HIS A 636 0.69 44.17 22.14
CA HIS A 636 0.80 44.29 20.69
C HIS A 636 1.74 45.43 20.29
N GLY A 637 2.43 45.24 19.17
CA GLY A 637 3.35 46.21 18.57
C GLY A 637 3.05 46.50 17.10
N GLY A 638 4.03 47.10 16.42
CA GLY A 638 4.00 47.41 14.98
C GLY A 638 4.77 46.41 14.10
N GLY A 639 4.90 45.15 14.52
CA GLY A 639 5.68 44.11 13.85
C GLY A 639 7.18 44.35 13.96
N ALA A 640 7.90 44.19 12.84
CA ALA A 640 9.34 44.44 12.76
C ALA A 640 9.75 45.90 13.09
N ALA A 641 8.79 46.84 13.09
CA ALA A 641 9.03 48.23 13.45
C ALA A 641 9.06 48.48 14.98
N THR A 642 8.65 47.51 15.79
CA THR A 642 8.75 47.56 17.26
C THR A 642 9.84 46.58 17.71
N ARG A 643 10.92 47.10 18.28
CA ARG A 643 12.09 46.29 18.68
C ARG A 643 12.39 46.45 20.16
N VAL A 644 12.18 45.39 20.94
CA VAL A 644 12.54 45.30 22.35
C VAL A 644 13.87 44.55 22.46
N THR A 645 14.92 45.23 22.92
CA THR A 645 16.29 44.71 22.86
C THR A 645 16.92 44.69 24.24
N GLY A 646 17.30 43.50 24.69
CA GLY A 646 18.11 43.28 25.88
C GLY A 646 19.60 43.39 25.55
N THR A 647 20.27 44.39 26.10
CA THR A 647 21.68 44.72 25.78
C THR A 647 22.70 44.07 26.69
N LYS A 648 22.30 43.59 27.88
CA LYS A 648 23.20 42.97 28.87
C LYS A 648 22.58 41.79 29.62
N ASN A 649 21.49 41.25 29.10
CA ASN A 649 20.67 40.23 29.74
C ASN A 649 20.31 39.11 28.77
N GLU A 650 20.15 37.90 29.30
CA GLU A 650 19.66 36.73 28.57
C GLU A 650 18.15 36.81 28.35
N ARG A 651 17.41 37.18 29.41
CA ARG A 651 15.95 37.33 29.39
C ARG A 651 15.60 38.79 29.19
N VAL A 652 14.82 39.09 28.16
CA VAL A 652 14.39 40.46 27.85
C VAL A 652 13.05 40.73 28.54
N LEU A 653 12.06 39.87 28.29
CA LEU A 653 10.73 39.93 28.89
C LEU A 653 10.45 38.63 29.63
N GLU A 654 10.02 38.76 30.89
CA GLU A 654 9.69 37.63 31.74
C GLU A 654 8.28 37.82 32.33
N PHE A 655 7.40 36.84 32.11
CA PHE A 655 6.04 36.84 32.63
C PHE A 655 5.91 35.76 33.69
N LEU A 656 5.48 36.13 34.88
CA LEU A 656 5.36 35.24 36.04
C LEU A 656 3.92 35.28 36.56
N ASP A 657 3.28 34.12 36.67
CA ASP A 657 2.00 33.93 37.35
C ASP A 657 0.89 34.91 36.92
N CYS A 658 0.84 35.24 35.62
CA CYS A 658 -0.24 36.04 35.03
C CYS A 658 -1.40 35.13 34.62
N ALA A 659 -2.65 35.62 34.66
CA ALA A 659 -3.82 34.79 34.32
C ALA A 659 -3.81 34.32 32.85
N SER A 660 -3.29 35.15 31.93
CA SER A 660 -2.95 34.74 30.56
C SER A 660 -2.00 35.74 29.91
N LEU A 661 -1.27 35.31 28.87
CA LEU A 661 -0.48 36.17 28.01
C LEU A 661 -0.91 36.00 26.55
N THR A 662 -1.27 37.11 25.89
CA THR A 662 -1.36 37.20 24.44
C THR A 662 -0.36 38.24 23.95
N MET A 663 0.55 37.88 23.06
CA MET A 663 1.56 38.80 22.56
C MET A 663 1.73 38.68 21.04
N ARG A 664 1.68 39.82 20.34
CA ARG A 664 1.78 39.84 18.88
C ARG A 664 2.52 41.03 18.29
N ASP A 665 2.99 40.84 17.06
CA ASP A 665 3.50 41.90 16.19
C ASP A 665 4.68 42.69 16.81
N LEU A 666 5.76 42.01 17.19
CA LEU A 666 6.93 42.66 17.78
C LEU A 666 8.22 41.82 17.66
N THR A 667 9.36 42.51 17.70
CA THR A 667 10.69 41.90 17.71
C THR A 667 11.29 41.96 19.10
N ILE A 668 11.74 40.83 19.63
CA ILE A 668 12.42 40.70 20.93
C ILE A 668 13.82 40.14 20.68
N ALA A 669 14.86 40.82 21.12
CA ALA A 669 16.24 40.38 20.88
C ALA A 669 17.08 40.48 22.14
N ALA A 670 17.58 39.36 22.65
CA ALA A 670 18.68 39.32 23.61
C ALA A 670 19.99 39.26 22.81
N VAL A 671 20.70 40.39 22.69
CA VAL A 671 21.83 40.53 21.76
C VAL A 671 23.20 40.26 22.39
N GLN A 672 23.24 40.07 23.72
CA GLN A 672 24.48 39.82 24.45
C GLN A 672 24.82 38.33 24.43
N ASP A 673 26.05 38.01 24.00
CA ASP A 673 26.65 36.69 24.17
C ASP A 673 27.26 36.58 25.57
N PHE A 674 27.19 35.39 26.17
CA PHE A 674 27.69 35.18 27.54
C PHE A 674 28.67 34.00 27.61
N HIS A 675 29.55 34.08 28.60
CA HIS A 675 30.62 33.12 28.85
C HIS A 675 30.41 32.30 30.13
N GLU A 676 29.29 32.48 30.84
CA GLU A 676 29.01 31.82 32.12
C GLU A 676 27.87 30.81 31.98
N HIS A 677 27.95 29.72 32.76
CA HIS A 677 26.94 28.68 32.85
C HIS A 677 25.75 29.10 33.72
N LEU A 678 24.53 28.77 33.28
CA LEU A 678 23.28 29.07 33.97
C LEU A 678 22.51 27.80 34.36
N GLU A 679 21.92 27.81 35.55
CA GLU A 679 21.25 26.63 36.15
C GLU A 679 19.92 26.26 35.47
N HIS A 680 19.24 27.20 34.80
CA HIS A 680 17.93 26.99 34.15
C HIS A 680 17.86 27.64 32.78
N ARG A 681 17.29 26.92 31.79
CA ARG A 681 17.14 27.42 30.42
C ARG A 681 16.07 28.51 30.30
N GLY A 682 16.51 29.77 30.25
CA GLY A 682 15.68 30.93 29.96
C GLY A 682 15.58 31.20 28.46
N GLY A 683 14.53 31.93 28.08
CA GLY A 683 14.38 32.49 26.74
C GLY A 683 14.49 34.01 26.74
N ALA A 684 14.84 34.60 25.60
CA ALA A 684 14.72 36.05 25.40
C ALA A 684 13.30 36.53 25.74
N LEU A 685 12.30 35.69 25.47
CA LEU A 685 10.99 35.71 26.09
C LEU A 685 10.81 34.49 27.00
N THR A 686 10.51 34.72 28.28
CA THR A 686 10.22 33.66 29.25
C THR A 686 8.83 33.84 29.84
N VAL A 687 8.04 32.77 29.89
CA VAL A 687 6.69 32.74 30.47
C VAL A 687 6.58 31.57 31.44
N THR A 688 6.30 31.86 32.70
CA THR A 688 6.20 30.85 33.78
C THR A 688 4.88 31.02 34.51
N GLY A 689 4.21 29.91 34.81
CA GLY A 689 3.00 29.92 35.66
C GLY A 689 1.79 30.61 35.03
N CYS A 690 1.79 30.82 33.71
CA CYS A 690 0.66 31.40 32.98
C CYS A 690 -0.18 30.28 32.34
N PRO A 691 -1.45 30.06 32.73
CA PRO A 691 -2.27 28.96 32.21
C PRO A 691 -2.52 29.01 30.70
N VAL A 692 -2.63 30.21 30.12
CA VAL A 692 -2.90 30.39 28.69
C VAL A 692 -1.86 31.33 28.08
N VAL A 693 -1.17 30.87 27.04
CA VAL A 693 -0.12 31.63 26.35
C VAL A 693 -0.36 31.59 24.84
N SER A 694 -0.47 32.75 24.22
CA SER A 694 -0.61 32.92 22.77
C SER A 694 0.46 33.87 22.25
N LEU A 695 1.30 33.40 21.32
CA LEU A 695 2.38 34.14 20.70
C LEU A 695 2.18 34.15 19.18
N GLU A 696 2.03 35.33 18.59
CA GLU A 696 1.71 35.48 17.17
C GLU A 696 2.61 36.49 16.46
N ASN A 697 3.14 36.15 15.28
CA ASN A 697 3.88 37.10 14.42
C ASN A 697 5.06 37.79 15.14
N LEU A 698 5.76 37.05 16.00
CA LEU A 698 6.92 37.54 16.74
C LEU A 698 8.23 37.24 16.04
N VAL A 699 9.22 38.11 16.18
CA VAL A 699 10.61 37.81 15.83
C VAL A 699 11.42 37.75 17.12
N VAL A 700 11.87 36.57 17.54
CA VAL A 700 12.60 36.41 18.81
C VAL A 700 14.01 35.90 18.54
N THR A 701 15.00 36.58 19.12
CA THR A 701 16.43 36.26 18.96
C THR A 701 17.09 36.07 20.32
N CYS A 702 17.93 35.04 20.47
CA CYS A 702 18.80 34.86 21.63
C CYS A 702 20.29 34.81 21.23
N GLY A 703 21.15 35.33 22.10
CA GLY A 703 22.61 35.30 21.91
C GLY A 703 23.23 33.93 22.17
N ALA A 704 24.47 33.74 21.73
CA ALA A 704 25.20 32.49 21.96
C ALA A 704 25.70 32.35 23.41
N SER A 705 26.03 31.11 23.80
CA SER A 705 26.69 30.76 25.06
C SER A 705 27.66 29.60 24.83
N LEU A 706 28.52 29.30 25.82
CA LEU A 706 29.44 28.16 25.78
C LEU A 706 28.70 26.81 25.80
N GLY A 707 27.61 26.71 26.58
CA GLY A 707 26.76 25.53 26.71
C GLY A 707 25.39 25.67 26.02
N ASN A 708 24.59 24.60 26.07
CA ASN A 708 23.18 24.60 25.61
C ASN A 708 22.25 25.03 26.75
N GLU A 709 22.12 26.33 26.95
CA GLU A 709 21.48 26.89 28.14
C GLU A 709 20.40 27.92 27.83
N ARG A 710 20.18 28.26 26.56
CA ARG A 710 19.27 29.34 26.17
C ARG A 710 18.29 28.89 25.11
N THR A 711 17.16 29.56 25.06
CA THR A 711 16.17 29.43 23.99
C THR A 711 15.78 30.81 23.45
N CYS A 712 15.10 30.87 22.31
CA CYS A 712 14.43 32.11 21.92
C CYS A 712 13.23 32.34 22.84
N VAL A 713 12.41 31.31 23.01
CA VAL A 713 11.19 31.34 23.82
C VAL A 713 11.15 30.14 24.76
N THR A 714 10.86 30.41 26.03
CA THR A 714 10.54 29.38 27.02
C THR A 714 9.14 29.64 27.60
N VAL A 715 8.27 28.63 27.54
CA VAL A 715 6.98 28.58 28.23
C VAL A 715 6.99 27.40 29.19
N ARG A 716 6.73 27.63 30.48
CA ARG A 716 6.83 26.62 31.53
C ARG A 716 5.65 26.69 32.50
N GLY A 717 5.20 25.53 32.98
CA GLY A 717 4.26 25.43 34.11
C GLY A 717 4.76 26.14 35.37
N GLY A 718 3.84 26.60 36.20
CA GLY A 718 4.17 27.15 37.52
C GLY A 718 4.54 26.04 38.51
N ASP A 719 5.00 26.44 39.69
CA ASP A 719 5.14 25.57 40.85
C ASP A 719 4.36 26.19 42.01
N ASN A 720 3.51 25.38 42.65
CA ASN A 720 2.76 25.76 43.84
C ASN A 720 2.96 24.70 44.92
N ASP A 721 3.79 25.00 45.91
CA ASP A 721 4.15 24.11 47.03
C ASP A 721 4.63 22.70 46.59
N GLY A 722 5.41 22.63 45.51
CA GLY A 722 5.97 21.38 44.98
C GLY A 722 5.00 20.60 44.08
N GLN A 723 3.86 21.20 43.70
CA GLN A 723 2.97 20.70 42.65
C GLN A 723 3.09 21.58 41.41
N THR A 724 3.40 20.94 40.28
CA THR A 724 3.42 21.61 38.97
C THR A 724 2.03 22.13 38.62
N VAL A 725 1.92 23.44 38.43
CA VAL A 725 0.74 24.08 37.87
C VAL A 725 0.89 24.08 36.35
N PRO A 726 0.05 23.34 35.61
CA PRO A 726 0.21 23.23 34.16
C PRO A 726 -0.03 24.54 33.44
N VAL A 727 0.57 24.67 32.27
CA VAL A 727 0.07 25.57 31.23
C VAL A 727 -1.09 24.85 30.54
N GLU A 728 -2.31 25.33 30.67
CA GLU A 728 -3.51 24.71 30.07
C GLU A 728 -3.43 24.72 28.53
N HIS A 729 -2.99 25.83 27.94
CA HIS A 729 -2.91 25.98 26.50
C HIS A 729 -1.76 26.89 26.05
N VAL A 730 -0.98 26.41 25.08
CA VAL A 730 0.07 27.19 24.39
C VAL A 730 -0.21 27.21 22.90
N GLU A 731 -0.36 28.39 22.32
CA GLU A 731 -0.37 28.59 20.87
C GLU A 731 0.81 29.47 20.45
N VAL A 732 1.61 28.99 19.49
CA VAL A 732 2.71 29.75 18.89
C VAL A 732 2.56 29.68 17.37
N SER A 733 2.29 30.82 16.74
CA SER A 733 2.06 30.87 15.30
C SER A 733 2.69 32.05 14.57
N GLY A 734 3.10 31.84 13.33
CA GLY A 734 3.66 32.90 12.47
C GLY A 734 4.96 33.52 13.00
N CYS A 735 5.64 32.91 13.95
CA CYS A 735 6.82 33.46 14.59
C CYS A 735 8.11 33.10 13.84
N ARG A 736 9.13 33.96 13.98
CA ARG A 736 10.50 33.73 13.52
C ARG A 736 11.45 33.66 14.72
N PHE A 737 12.11 32.53 14.90
CA PHE A 737 13.10 32.31 15.96
C PHE A 737 14.50 32.29 15.36
N VAL A 738 15.40 33.11 15.91
CA VAL A 738 16.82 33.14 15.53
C VAL A 738 17.65 32.79 16.75
N ALA A 739 17.99 31.50 16.87
CA ALA A 739 18.75 30.99 18.00
C ALA A 739 20.24 31.29 17.85
N GLY A 740 20.93 31.62 18.93
CA GLY A 740 22.39 31.68 18.96
C GLY A 740 23.01 30.30 18.70
N PHE A 741 24.30 30.27 18.34
CA PHE A 741 25.04 29.02 18.13
C PHE A 741 24.92 28.11 19.37
N GLY A 742 24.55 26.84 19.13
CA GLY A 742 24.34 25.83 20.17
C GLY A 742 23.11 26.04 21.06
N GLN A 743 22.23 27.00 20.77
CA GLN A 743 21.05 27.31 21.59
C GLN A 743 19.76 26.74 20.98
N GLY A 744 18.68 26.73 21.77
CA GLY A 744 17.37 26.23 21.35
C GLY A 744 16.46 27.29 20.72
N GLY A 745 15.47 26.84 19.96
CA GLY A 745 14.42 27.70 19.41
C GLY A 745 13.29 27.94 20.40
N LEU A 746 12.34 27.02 20.44
CA LEU A 746 11.14 27.07 21.29
C LEU A 746 11.14 25.90 22.27
N LEU A 747 11.00 26.21 23.56
CA LEU A 747 10.85 25.24 24.64
C LEU A 747 9.51 25.45 25.34
N VAL A 748 8.66 24.43 25.32
CA VAL A 748 7.40 24.38 26.05
C VAL A 748 7.45 23.21 27.03
N THR A 749 7.23 23.46 28.31
CA THR A 749 7.17 22.40 29.32
C THR A 749 5.92 22.46 30.18
N ASP A 750 5.41 21.28 30.54
CA ASP A 750 4.25 21.10 31.43
C ASP A 750 2.96 21.73 30.88
N ALA A 751 2.79 21.64 29.55
CA ALA A 751 1.62 22.16 28.85
C ALA A 751 0.62 21.03 28.54
N ILE A 752 -0.66 21.23 28.88
CA ILE A 752 -1.74 20.27 28.59
C ILE A 752 -2.00 20.22 27.09
N ASP A 753 -2.23 21.37 26.45
CA ASP A 753 -2.40 21.48 25.01
C ASP A 753 -1.36 22.42 24.40
N SER A 754 -0.73 22.01 23.31
CA SER A 754 0.26 22.81 22.57
C SER A 754 -0.02 22.80 21.07
N VAL A 755 -0.12 23.98 20.46
CA VAL A 755 -0.28 24.17 19.02
C VAL A 755 0.85 25.08 18.53
N ILE A 756 1.77 24.52 17.76
CA ILE A 756 2.96 25.22 17.25
C ILE A 756 2.93 25.14 15.74
N ARG A 757 2.59 26.24 15.05
CA ARG A 757 2.35 26.20 13.61
C ARG A 757 2.88 27.39 12.83
N ASP A 758 3.23 27.15 11.57
CA ASP A 758 3.56 28.23 10.64
C ASP A 758 4.77 29.08 11.11
N ASN A 759 5.71 28.50 11.87
CA ASN A 759 6.89 29.21 12.40
C ASN A 759 8.16 28.92 11.58
N SER A 760 9.10 29.86 11.57
CA SER A 760 10.43 29.70 10.96
C SER A 760 11.54 29.79 12.00
N LEU A 761 12.44 28.81 12.04
CA LEU A 761 13.53 28.71 12.99
C LEU A 761 14.87 28.65 12.25
N ALA A 762 15.80 29.50 12.65
CA ALA A 762 17.14 29.54 12.09
C ALA A 762 18.17 29.75 13.20
N VAL A 763 19.44 29.47 12.86
CA VAL A 763 20.55 29.62 13.80
C VAL A 763 21.50 30.71 13.31
N ALA A 764 21.89 31.59 14.22
CA ALA A 764 22.89 32.62 13.98
C ALA A 764 24.31 32.02 13.99
N PRO A 765 25.23 32.55 13.17
CA PRO A 765 26.64 32.13 13.20
C PRO A 765 27.28 32.28 14.57
N LEU A 766 28.33 31.51 14.84
CA LEU A 766 29.15 31.68 16.03
C LEU A 766 29.73 33.11 16.06
N PRO A 767 29.51 33.89 17.13
CA PRO A 767 30.06 35.23 17.27
C PRO A 767 31.59 35.21 17.35
N SER A 768 32.26 36.25 16.84
CA SER A 768 33.73 36.37 16.90
C SER A 768 34.30 36.49 18.32
N THR A 769 33.43 36.76 19.30
CA THR A 769 33.75 36.84 20.74
C THR A 769 33.93 35.48 21.39
N ILE A 770 33.44 34.40 20.77
CA ILE A 770 33.57 33.02 21.27
C ILE A 770 34.44 32.23 20.29
N SER A 771 35.57 31.73 20.75
CA SER A 771 36.47 30.87 19.97
C SER A 771 36.13 29.39 20.10
N PHE A 772 36.56 28.59 19.12
CA PHE A 772 36.41 27.13 19.19
C PHE A 772 37.19 26.54 20.38
N GLU A 773 38.34 27.12 20.72
CA GLU A 773 39.12 26.72 21.90
C GLU A 773 38.35 26.92 23.20
N GLU A 774 37.62 28.03 23.34
CA GLU A 774 36.76 28.27 24.51
C GLU A 774 35.58 27.30 24.55
N LEU A 775 34.93 27.04 23.40
CA LEU A 775 33.87 26.01 23.32
C LEU A 775 34.38 24.62 23.71
N ALA A 776 35.62 24.28 23.39
CA ALA A 776 36.23 23.01 23.74
C ALA A 776 36.50 22.84 25.26
N THR A 777 36.39 23.92 26.05
CA THR A 777 36.51 23.86 27.52
C THR A 777 35.20 23.56 28.24
N ASP A 778 34.06 23.67 27.55
CA ASP A 778 32.77 23.23 28.09
C ASP A 778 32.81 21.71 28.38
N PRO A 779 32.45 21.25 29.58
CA PRO A 779 32.60 19.84 29.97
C PRO A 779 31.87 18.85 29.05
N GLU A 780 30.70 19.22 28.52
CA GLU A 780 29.89 18.37 27.65
C GLU A 780 30.55 18.25 26.26
N ARG A 781 30.85 19.39 25.63
CA ARG A 781 31.54 19.46 24.34
C ARG A 781 32.94 18.85 24.41
N MET A 782 33.69 19.09 25.49
CA MET A 782 35.01 18.50 25.72
C MET A 782 34.93 16.98 25.67
N GLY A 783 33.93 16.38 26.34
CA GLY A 783 33.73 14.93 26.33
C GLY A 783 33.41 14.39 24.93
N LEU A 784 32.59 15.11 24.15
CA LEU A 784 32.25 14.75 22.77
C LEU A 784 33.46 14.87 21.83
N LEU A 785 34.20 15.97 21.91
CA LEU A 785 35.44 16.18 21.16
C LEU A 785 36.53 15.17 21.55
N ALA A 786 36.62 14.80 22.82
CA ALA A 786 37.54 13.76 23.28
C ALA A 786 37.20 12.41 22.62
N ARG A 787 35.92 12.05 22.52
CA ARG A 787 35.46 10.83 21.85
C ARG A 787 35.74 10.82 20.34
N GLN A 788 35.81 11.97 19.69
CA GLN A 788 36.29 12.05 18.31
C GLN A 788 37.76 11.59 18.25
N LEU A 789 38.61 12.01 19.18
CA LEU A 789 40.02 11.63 19.18
C LEU A 789 40.26 10.19 19.66
N ALA A 790 39.55 9.69 20.67
CA ALA A 790 39.66 8.31 21.14
C ALA A 790 38.34 7.79 21.75
N ARG A 791 37.88 6.61 21.33
CA ARG A 791 36.59 6.00 21.75
C ARG A 791 36.63 4.47 21.71
N ASP A 792 35.59 3.82 22.22
CA ASP A 792 35.41 2.36 22.19
C ASP A 792 36.60 1.59 22.78
N PHE A 793 37.04 2.03 23.96
CA PHE A 793 38.10 1.39 24.74
C PHE A 793 37.73 -0.05 25.07
N ALA A 794 38.71 -0.95 24.95
CA ALA A 794 38.58 -2.33 25.36
C ALA A 794 39.94 -2.92 25.78
N PRO A 795 39.92 -3.96 26.64
CA PRO A 795 41.01 -4.89 26.82
C PRO A 795 41.53 -5.37 25.48
N ALA A 796 42.84 -5.26 25.24
CA ALA A 796 43.45 -6.02 24.16
C ALA A 796 43.67 -7.47 24.66
N ASP A 797 42.58 -8.24 24.81
CA ASP A 797 42.66 -9.69 24.96
C ASP A 797 43.49 -10.25 23.81
N ALA A 798 44.42 -11.15 24.12
CA ALA A 798 45.44 -11.66 23.21
C ALA A 798 44.89 -11.82 21.79
N VAL A 799 45.15 -10.81 20.95
CA VAL A 799 44.87 -10.88 19.51
C VAL A 799 45.44 -12.21 19.06
N SER A 800 44.63 -13.02 18.38
CA SER A 800 45.12 -14.21 17.70
C SER A 800 46.21 -13.75 16.74
N THR A 801 47.45 -13.79 17.23
CA THR A 801 48.62 -13.56 16.40
C THR A 801 48.57 -14.67 15.39
N ALA A 802 48.57 -14.30 14.10
CA ALA A 802 48.66 -15.25 13.02
C ALA A 802 49.73 -16.32 13.38
N PRO A 803 49.40 -17.63 13.36
CA PRO A 803 50.33 -18.68 13.76
C PRO A 803 51.68 -18.47 13.05
N ALA A 804 52.79 -18.61 13.76
CA ALA A 804 54.11 -18.38 13.19
C ALA A 804 54.31 -19.25 11.93
N GLY A 805 54.65 -18.62 10.78
CA GLY A 805 54.77 -19.30 9.49
C GLY A 805 53.51 -19.29 8.61
N SER A 806 52.41 -18.65 9.05
CA SER A 806 51.19 -18.47 8.25
C SER A 806 51.35 -17.42 7.15
N VAL A 807 50.50 -17.53 6.12
CA VAL A 807 50.43 -16.61 4.97
C VAL A 807 49.10 -15.86 5.03
N ILE A 808 49.10 -14.56 4.73
CA ILE A 808 47.91 -13.70 4.83
C ILE A 808 47.25 -13.50 3.47
N VAL A 809 45.93 -13.68 3.42
CA VAL A 809 45.07 -13.40 2.25
C VAL A 809 43.82 -12.67 2.73
N GLY A 810 43.69 -11.39 2.38
CA GLY A 810 42.61 -10.55 2.92
C GLY A 810 42.68 -10.46 4.45
N ASN A 811 41.56 -10.71 5.13
CA ASN A 811 41.46 -10.76 6.59
C ASN A 811 41.73 -12.17 7.15
N TYR A 812 42.38 -13.07 6.40
CA TYR A 812 42.56 -14.45 6.83
C TYR A 812 44.05 -14.83 6.89
N ALA A 813 44.47 -15.42 8.02
CA ALA A 813 45.75 -16.09 8.15
C ALA A 813 45.60 -17.58 7.85
N ILE A 814 46.46 -18.08 6.99
CA ILE A 814 46.43 -19.46 6.49
C ILE A 814 47.67 -20.18 7.00
N SER A 815 47.47 -21.18 7.85
CA SER A 815 48.52 -22.08 8.32
C SER A 815 48.43 -23.40 7.57
N MET A 816 49.55 -23.82 6.98
CA MET A 816 49.64 -25.05 6.18
C MET A 816 51.02 -25.67 6.32
N ALA A 817 51.11 -27.00 6.29
CA ALA A 817 52.37 -27.74 6.35
C ALA A 817 53.03 -27.83 4.96
N SER A 818 53.19 -26.69 4.29
CA SER A 818 53.63 -26.65 2.90
C SER A 818 55.08 -27.10 2.73
N MET A 819 55.36 -27.76 1.60
CA MET A 819 56.73 -28.06 1.14
C MET A 819 57.47 -26.84 0.58
N VAL A 820 56.83 -25.67 0.54
CA VAL A 820 57.36 -24.40 0.06
C VAL A 820 57.34 -23.39 1.21
N ASP A 821 58.41 -22.61 1.33
CA ASP A 821 58.58 -21.64 2.41
C ASP A 821 57.52 -20.52 2.33
N THR A 822 57.09 -20.01 3.49
CA THR A 822 56.15 -18.90 3.64
C THR A 822 56.52 -17.69 2.77
N LYS A 823 57.81 -17.38 2.61
CA LYS A 823 58.27 -16.25 1.79
C LYS A 823 57.97 -16.43 0.30
N ASP A 824 58.08 -17.64 -0.21
CA ASP A 824 57.79 -17.96 -1.61
C ASP A 824 56.28 -17.93 -1.87
N TRP A 825 55.47 -18.37 -0.89
CA TRP A 825 54.01 -18.19 -0.92
C TRP A 825 53.58 -16.72 -0.95
N GLN A 826 54.17 -15.89 -0.10
CA GLN A 826 53.90 -14.43 -0.10
C GLN A 826 54.24 -13.81 -1.45
N THR A 827 55.35 -14.24 -2.05
CA THR A 827 55.77 -13.77 -3.38
C THR A 827 54.79 -14.18 -4.47
N LEU A 828 54.27 -15.41 -4.42
CA LEU A 828 53.27 -15.92 -5.38
C LEU A 828 51.92 -15.17 -5.28
N ILE A 829 51.47 -14.88 -4.05
CA ILE A 829 50.22 -14.15 -3.78
C ILE A 829 50.33 -12.69 -4.24
N ALA A 830 51.45 -12.03 -3.96
CA ALA A 830 51.67 -10.65 -4.41
C ALA A 830 51.63 -10.53 -5.94
N ALA A 831 52.11 -11.56 -6.66
CA ALA A 831 52.06 -11.61 -8.12
C ALA A 831 50.68 -11.97 -8.68
N ASN A 832 49.80 -12.58 -7.88
CA ASN A 832 48.47 -13.06 -8.29
C ASN A 832 47.40 -12.74 -7.23
N PRO A 833 47.11 -11.46 -6.96
CA PRO A 833 46.23 -11.09 -5.84
C PRO A 833 44.82 -11.71 -5.96
N PRO A 834 44.15 -12.01 -4.82
CA PRO A 834 42.80 -12.61 -4.82
C PRO A 834 41.75 -11.65 -5.36
N ALA A 835 40.70 -12.19 -6.00
CA ALA A 835 39.52 -11.39 -6.32
C ALA A 835 38.74 -11.04 -5.03
N GLU A 836 37.99 -9.95 -5.04
CA GLU A 836 37.27 -9.47 -3.85
C GLU A 836 36.29 -10.51 -3.28
N ALA A 837 35.64 -11.30 -4.14
CA ALA A 837 34.77 -12.40 -3.72
C ALA A 837 35.54 -13.58 -3.09
N GLU A 838 36.78 -13.83 -3.51
CA GLU A 838 37.63 -14.89 -2.96
C GLU A 838 38.19 -14.51 -1.57
N ALA A 839 38.32 -13.22 -1.27
CA ALA A 839 38.88 -12.73 0.00
C ALA A 839 37.82 -12.50 1.11
N ARG A 840 36.55 -12.83 0.88
CA ARG A 840 35.41 -12.54 1.77
C ARG A 840 34.92 -13.73 2.60
N SER A 841 35.44 -14.94 2.37
CA SER A 841 35.05 -16.13 3.12
C SER A 841 36.18 -17.15 3.21
N VAL A 842 36.10 -18.03 4.21
CA VAL A 842 37.05 -19.14 4.39
C VAL A 842 37.11 -20.02 3.13
N ASP A 843 35.96 -20.41 2.59
CA ASP A 843 35.87 -21.25 1.38
C ASP A 843 36.46 -20.54 0.14
N GLY A 844 36.26 -19.21 0.05
CA GLY A 844 36.84 -18.39 -1.01
C GLY A 844 38.36 -18.38 -0.96
N VAL A 845 38.93 -18.18 0.23
CA VAL A 845 40.38 -18.14 0.44
C VAL A 845 41.02 -19.51 0.18
N GLN A 846 40.39 -20.60 0.62
CA GLN A 846 40.86 -21.96 0.32
C GLN A 846 40.83 -22.25 -1.19
N SER A 847 39.77 -21.84 -1.88
CA SER A 847 39.63 -21.99 -3.34
C SER A 847 40.71 -21.19 -4.08
N TYR A 848 40.97 -19.96 -3.64
CA TYR A 848 42.04 -19.11 -4.16
C TYR A 848 43.42 -19.78 -4.02
N MET A 849 43.74 -20.30 -2.84
CA MET A 849 45.02 -20.98 -2.61
C MET A 849 45.19 -22.21 -3.49
N LYS A 850 44.13 -23.02 -3.68
CA LYS A 850 44.17 -24.17 -4.61
C LYS A 850 44.47 -23.70 -6.04
N ARG A 851 43.74 -22.69 -6.52
CA ARG A 851 43.85 -22.13 -7.87
C ARG A 851 45.26 -21.61 -8.17
N ILE A 852 45.87 -20.82 -7.27
CA ILE A 852 47.21 -20.26 -7.52
C ILE A 852 48.30 -21.32 -7.46
N THR A 853 48.13 -22.37 -6.65
CA THR A 853 49.08 -23.50 -6.62
C THR A 853 49.06 -24.25 -7.94
N ASP A 854 47.86 -24.56 -8.45
CA ASP A 854 47.70 -25.32 -9.69
C ASP A 854 48.25 -24.52 -10.88
N LYS A 855 48.06 -23.19 -10.87
CA LYS A 855 48.68 -22.28 -11.83
C LYS A 855 50.21 -22.37 -11.76
N ALA A 856 50.80 -22.22 -10.57
CA ALA A 856 52.25 -22.30 -10.38
C ALA A 856 52.86 -23.65 -10.80
N LEU A 857 52.11 -24.76 -10.69
CA LEU A 857 52.54 -26.09 -11.11
C LEU A 857 52.41 -26.36 -12.61
N SER A 858 51.54 -25.62 -13.30
CA SER A 858 51.33 -25.73 -14.75
C SER A 858 52.37 -24.97 -15.58
N GLU A 859 53.00 -23.94 -15.00
CA GLU A 859 54.00 -23.08 -15.64
C GLU A 859 55.38 -23.77 -15.67
N THR A 860 55.52 -24.78 -16.52
CA THR A 860 56.73 -25.63 -16.61
C THR A 860 57.96 -24.98 -17.29
N SER A 861 57.83 -23.76 -17.80
CA SER A 861 58.89 -23.05 -18.54
C SER A 861 59.31 -21.71 -17.92
N ASP A 862 58.74 -21.31 -16.78
CA ASP A 862 59.06 -20.00 -16.21
C ASP A 862 60.28 -20.05 -15.31
N THR A 863 61.40 -19.53 -15.81
CA THR A 863 62.63 -19.33 -15.03
C THR A 863 62.57 -18.08 -14.14
N SER A 864 61.45 -17.36 -14.10
CA SER A 864 61.23 -16.26 -13.14
C SER A 864 61.14 -16.78 -11.70
N GLY A 865 61.52 -15.95 -10.72
CA GLY A 865 61.71 -16.39 -9.33
C GLY A 865 60.45 -16.80 -8.57
N THR A 866 59.25 -16.51 -9.10
CA THR A 866 57.96 -16.58 -8.39
C THR A 866 57.38 -18.00 -8.27
N ALA A 867 57.55 -18.86 -9.29
CA ALA A 867 57.02 -20.24 -9.29
C ALA A 867 58.10 -21.34 -9.15
N ARG A 868 59.38 -20.92 -9.07
CA ARG A 868 60.53 -21.84 -9.07
C ARG A 868 60.57 -22.77 -7.86
N ALA A 869 60.20 -22.28 -6.67
CA ALA A 869 60.17 -23.10 -5.46
C ALA A 869 59.11 -24.22 -5.55
N PHE A 870 57.93 -23.91 -6.08
CA PHE A 870 56.82 -24.86 -6.28
C PHE A 870 57.17 -25.95 -7.28
N THR A 871 57.72 -25.58 -8.44
CA THR A 871 58.14 -26.53 -9.48
C THR A 871 59.35 -27.38 -9.04
N SER A 872 60.29 -26.83 -8.27
CA SER A 872 61.40 -27.57 -7.69
C SER A 872 60.92 -28.64 -6.71
N SER A 873 60.07 -28.28 -5.73
CA SER A 873 59.49 -29.22 -4.77
C SER A 873 58.64 -30.31 -5.46
N ALA A 874 57.86 -29.94 -6.48
CA ALA A 874 57.13 -30.88 -7.35
C ALA A 874 58.06 -31.89 -8.06
N SER A 875 59.16 -31.42 -8.63
CA SER A 875 60.13 -32.28 -9.33
C SER A 875 60.82 -33.28 -8.40
N GLN A 876 61.14 -32.83 -7.18
CA GLN A 876 61.75 -33.66 -6.14
C GLN A 876 60.78 -34.74 -5.66
N MET A 877 59.49 -34.42 -5.47
CA MET A 877 58.46 -35.38 -5.10
C MET A 877 58.20 -36.42 -6.19
N ARG A 878 58.09 -36.01 -7.46
CA ARG A 878 57.99 -36.96 -8.60
C ARG A 878 59.17 -37.95 -8.62
N LYS A 879 60.38 -37.48 -8.32
CA LYS A 879 61.60 -38.31 -8.30
C LYS A 879 61.67 -39.29 -7.13
N VAL A 880 61.22 -38.87 -5.94
CA VAL A 880 61.21 -39.71 -4.73
C VAL A 880 60.11 -40.76 -4.80
N MET A 881 58.87 -40.36 -5.12
CA MET A 881 57.72 -41.25 -5.20
C MET A 881 57.78 -42.17 -6.43
N GLY A 882 58.25 -41.66 -7.57
CA GLY A 882 58.47 -42.45 -8.78
C GLY A 882 59.49 -43.58 -8.64
N ARG A 883 60.42 -43.49 -7.66
CA ARG A 883 61.37 -44.57 -7.33
C ARG A 883 60.82 -45.60 -6.33
N GLN A 884 59.76 -45.28 -5.58
CA GLN A 884 59.24 -46.13 -4.51
C GLN A 884 57.95 -46.87 -4.86
N THR A 885 57.12 -46.36 -5.78
CA THR A 885 55.77 -46.91 -6.01
C THR A 885 55.40 -47.19 -7.47
N GLY A 886 56.21 -46.76 -8.44
CA GLY A 886 55.95 -46.97 -9.88
C GLY A 886 54.71 -46.25 -10.43
N PHE A 887 54.07 -45.38 -9.65
CA PHE A 887 52.89 -44.59 -10.03
C PHE A 887 53.27 -43.20 -10.54
N GLU A 888 52.69 -42.77 -11.66
CA GLU A 888 52.68 -41.35 -12.05
C GLU A 888 51.64 -40.60 -11.21
N MET A 889 52.09 -39.59 -10.46
CA MET A 889 51.20 -38.75 -9.65
C MET A 889 50.41 -37.76 -10.52
N SER A 890 49.11 -37.66 -10.27
CA SER A 890 48.26 -36.60 -10.86
C SER A 890 48.68 -35.21 -10.38
N SER A 891 48.38 -34.19 -11.18
CA SER A 891 48.66 -32.78 -10.84
C SER A 891 47.92 -32.33 -9.57
N GLU A 892 46.71 -32.84 -9.36
CA GLU A 892 45.89 -32.50 -8.19
C GLU A 892 46.51 -33.05 -6.89
N LEU A 893 46.93 -34.32 -6.88
CA LEU A 893 47.60 -34.93 -5.73
C LEU A 893 48.93 -34.23 -5.41
N LEU A 894 49.65 -33.79 -6.46
CA LEU A 894 50.89 -33.03 -6.31
C LEU A 894 50.65 -31.65 -5.68
N GLY A 895 49.57 -30.97 -6.07
CA GLY A 895 49.16 -29.69 -5.49
C GLY A 895 48.79 -29.81 -4.01
N ASP A 896 48.03 -30.86 -3.64
CA ASP A 896 47.65 -31.11 -2.25
C ASP A 896 48.86 -31.42 -1.36
N LEU A 897 49.82 -32.20 -1.87
CA LEU A 897 51.07 -32.50 -1.15
C LEU A 897 51.95 -31.27 -0.96
N ILE A 898 51.97 -30.35 -1.92
CA ILE A 898 52.73 -29.10 -1.81
C ILE A 898 52.09 -28.13 -0.81
N ARG A 899 50.76 -28.07 -0.74
CA ARG A 899 50.06 -27.31 0.31
C ARG A 899 50.19 -27.97 1.68
N GLY A 900 50.40 -29.28 1.73
CA GLY A 900 50.59 -30.03 2.99
C GLY A 900 49.29 -30.59 3.58
N GLY A 901 48.27 -30.85 2.75
CA GLY A 901 46.96 -31.32 3.19
C GLY A 901 46.02 -30.20 3.64
N ASP A 902 45.30 -30.42 4.75
CA ASP A 902 44.27 -29.50 5.25
C ASP A 902 44.86 -28.14 5.63
N MET A 903 44.33 -27.06 5.04
CA MET A 903 44.70 -25.69 5.35
C MET A 903 43.86 -25.17 6.51
N GLN A 904 44.51 -24.75 7.60
CA GLN A 904 43.83 -24.04 8.67
C GLN A 904 43.74 -22.56 8.32
N VAL A 905 42.50 -22.06 8.17
CA VAL A 905 42.23 -20.66 7.88
C VAL A 905 41.59 -20.03 9.11
N VAL A 906 42.21 -18.98 9.62
CA VAL A 906 41.74 -18.22 10.78
C VAL A 906 41.51 -16.79 10.33
N GLU A 907 40.34 -16.24 10.62
CA GLU A 907 40.07 -14.82 10.39
C GLU A 907 40.87 -13.99 11.40
N VAL A 908 41.69 -13.07 10.90
CA VAL A 908 42.49 -12.13 11.67
C VAL A 908 41.89 -10.73 11.48
N PRO A 909 41.56 -10.01 12.57
CA PRO A 909 41.05 -8.65 12.48
C PRO A 909 41.99 -7.77 11.63
N GLY A 910 41.45 -7.21 10.55
CA GLY A 910 42.19 -6.76 9.37
C GLY A 910 43.40 -5.86 9.66
N GLY A 911 44.55 -6.27 9.13
CA GLY A 911 45.70 -5.40 8.91
C GLY A 911 45.75 -4.94 7.46
N ALA A 912 45.35 -3.69 7.21
CA ALA A 912 45.96 -2.72 6.27
C ALA A 912 44.93 -1.69 5.77
N ASN A 913 45.20 -0.42 6.09
CA ASN A 913 44.82 0.79 5.36
C ASN A 913 43.32 1.05 5.12
N ALA A 914 42.62 1.45 6.18
CA ALA A 914 41.56 2.44 6.10
C ALA A 914 41.70 3.39 7.30
N ALA A 915 41.52 4.69 7.10
CA ALA A 915 41.38 5.63 8.20
C ALA A 915 40.26 5.13 9.13
N GLY A 916 40.56 4.90 10.41
CA GLY A 916 39.61 4.35 11.40
C GLY A 916 39.84 2.90 11.84
N GLY A 917 41.09 2.43 11.97
CA GLY A 917 41.39 1.15 12.61
C GLY A 917 41.44 1.27 14.14
N ARG A 918 41.14 0.17 14.86
CA ARG A 918 41.39 0.10 16.31
C ARG A 918 42.89 0.23 16.59
N ILE A 919 43.25 1.26 17.33
CA ILE A 919 44.57 1.57 17.87
C ILE A 919 44.84 0.68 19.08
N VAL A 920 46.11 0.32 19.31
CA VAL A 920 46.53 -0.36 20.54
C VAL A 920 47.78 0.32 21.11
N ILE A 921 47.73 0.82 22.35
CA ILE A 921 48.90 1.40 23.03
C ILE A 921 49.13 0.77 24.41
N PRO A 922 50.39 0.72 24.88
CA PRO A 922 50.70 0.29 26.24
C PRO A 922 50.41 1.40 27.27
N VAL A 923 49.87 1.01 28.43
CA VAL A 923 49.66 1.86 29.61
C VAL A 923 50.16 1.09 30.83
N GLY A 924 51.38 1.39 31.29
CA GLY A 924 52.10 0.54 32.24
C GLY A 924 52.25 -0.90 31.73
N GLN A 925 51.67 -1.86 32.46
CA GLN A 925 51.65 -3.30 32.08
C GLN A 925 50.45 -3.69 31.20
N TRP A 926 49.47 -2.80 31.03
CA TRP A 926 48.23 -3.06 30.32
C TRP A 926 48.32 -2.66 28.84
N ARG A 927 47.46 -3.24 28.02
CA ARG A 927 47.29 -2.85 26.61
C ARG A 927 45.84 -2.51 26.36
N VAL A 928 45.60 -1.27 25.98
CA VAL A 928 44.24 -0.76 25.71
C VAL A 928 44.09 -0.62 24.20
N SER A 929 42.99 -1.16 23.68
CA SER A 929 42.58 -1.00 22.30
C SER A 929 41.43 0.02 22.20
N PHE A 930 41.42 0.91 21.21
CA PHE A 930 40.37 1.93 21.02
C PHE A 930 40.35 2.45 19.58
N GLU A 931 39.26 3.09 19.14
CA GLU A 931 39.21 3.75 17.82
C GLU A 931 39.70 5.20 17.87
N SER A 932 40.33 5.67 16.80
CA SER A 932 40.83 7.05 16.71
C SER A 932 40.90 7.59 15.28
N GLU A 933 40.75 8.91 15.14
CA GLU A 933 40.96 9.65 13.88
C GLU A 933 42.44 9.88 13.54
N ILE A 934 43.36 9.65 14.49
CA ILE A 934 44.81 9.69 14.22
C ILE A 934 45.41 8.28 14.23
N GLY A 935 46.42 8.05 13.40
CA GLY A 935 46.97 6.71 13.17
C GLY A 935 47.79 6.12 14.33
N GLN A 936 48.00 4.80 14.28
CA GLN A 936 48.75 4.01 15.27
C GLN A 936 50.15 4.56 15.59
N GLU A 937 50.86 5.08 14.58
CA GLU A 937 52.20 5.63 14.76
C GLU A 937 52.20 6.89 15.64
N ALA A 938 51.24 7.80 15.40
CA ALA A 938 51.07 9.01 16.20
C ALA A 938 50.73 8.66 17.65
N TRP A 939 49.85 7.69 17.87
CA TRP A 939 49.52 7.20 19.20
C TRP A 939 50.67 6.52 19.92
N THR A 940 51.50 5.76 19.20
CA THR A 940 52.71 5.14 19.77
C THR A 940 53.71 6.21 20.23
N GLN A 941 53.82 7.31 19.49
CA GLN A 941 54.66 8.45 19.88
C GLN A 941 54.09 9.16 21.11
N ILE A 942 52.79 9.45 21.14
CA ILE A 942 52.10 10.05 22.30
C ILE A 942 52.32 9.18 23.55
N ALA A 943 52.15 7.86 23.44
CA ALA A 943 52.34 6.93 24.54
C ALA A 943 53.77 6.95 25.12
N ARG A 944 54.79 7.14 24.25
CA ARG A 944 56.18 7.29 24.69
C ARG A 944 56.45 8.63 25.36
N THR A 945 55.89 9.71 24.83
CA THR A 945 56.08 11.06 25.37
C THR A 945 55.38 11.24 26.72
N HIS A 946 54.22 10.63 26.91
CA HIS A 946 53.39 10.74 28.12
C HIS A 946 53.46 9.48 29.01
N VAL A 947 54.57 8.73 28.95
CA VAL A 947 54.72 7.45 29.67
C VAL A 947 54.52 7.57 31.18
N GLU A 948 54.85 8.73 31.78
CA GLU A 948 54.67 8.98 33.21
C GLU A 948 53.19 9.22 33.58
N GLU A 949 52.39 9.74 32.65
CA GLU A 949 50.95 9.99 32.84
C GLU A 949 50.10 8.76 32.47
N LEU A 950 50.61 7.89 31.59
CA LEU A 950 49.97 6.65 31.15
C LEU A 950 50.42 5.45 32.00
N THR A 951 50.09 5.50 33.28
CA THR A 951 50.30 4.40 34.24
C THR A 951 48.99 3.99 34.88
N ALA A 952 48.85 2.71 35.24
CA ALA A 952 47.61 2.16 35.79
C ALA A 952 47.86 0.90 36.64
N GLN A 953 47.07 0.72 37.70
CA GLN A 953 47.07 -0.47 38.56
C GLN A 953 45.98 -1.47 38.19
N SER A 954 44.99 -1.04 37.40
CA SER A 954 43.93 -1.88 36.83
C SER A 954 43.71 -1.55 35.34
N GLU A 955 42.98 -2.43 34.65
CA GLU A 955 42.61 -2.23 33.25
C GLU A 955 41.69 -1.02 33.04
N GLN A 956 40.72 -0.82 33.94
CA GLN A 956 39.85 0.36 33.91
C GLN A 956 40.65 1.66 34.12
N GLU A 957 41.62 1.67 35.05
CA GLU A 957 42.50 2.83 35.25
C GLU A 957 43.35 3.14 34.01
N ALA A 958 43.67 2.13 33.20
CA ALA A 958 44.43 2.31 31.96
C ALA A 958 43.61 3.04 30.90
N GLU A 959 42.33 2.69 30.77
CA GLU A 959 41.39 3.40 29.89
C GLU A 959 41.18 4.84 30.36
N GLU A 960 40.94 5.03 31.67
CA GLU A 960 40.76 6.36 32.25
C GLU A 960 42.01 7.25 32.10
N ALA A 961 43.22 6.69 32.12
CA ALA A 961 44.45 7.44 31.89
C ALA A 961 44.53 8.00 30.47
N ILE A 962 44.12 7.21 29.46
CA ILE A 962 44.06 7.67 28.07
C ILE A 962 42.97 8.73 27.90
N ASP A 963 41.78 8.50 28.45
CA ASP A 963 40.66 9.46 28.41
C ASP A 963 41.03 10.81 29.05
N ARG A 964 41.72 10.80 30.20
CA ARG A 964 42.23 12.03 30.85
C ARG A 964 43.23 12.77 29.96
N LEU A 965 44.16 12.06 29.32
CA LEU A 965 45.14 12.67 28.41
C LEU A 965 44.45 13.27 27.17
N VAL A 966 43.47 12.57 26.61
CA VAL A 966 42.68 13.04 25.46
C VAL A 966 41.89 14.31 25.80
N LYS A 967 41.19 14.34 26.93
CA LYS A 967 40.48 15.55 27.40
C LYS A 967 41.41 16.74 27.59
N ARG A 968 42.65 16.50 28.06
CA ARG A 968 43.69 17.54 28.11
C ARG A 968 44.14 17.98 26.73
N PHE A 969 44.31 17.07 25.76
CA PHE A 969 44.56 17.47 24.38
C PHE A 969 43.43 18.33 23.81
N VAL A 970 42.19 18.17 24.24
CA VAL A 970 41.07 19.03 23.81
C VAL A 970 41.10 20.42 24.44
N THR A 971 41.60 20.55 25.68
CA THR A 971 41.53 21.81 26.45
C THR A 971 42.84 22.61 26.45
N ASP A 972 44.00 21.96 26.41
CA ASP A 972 45.32 22.60 26.50
C ASP A 972 45.96 22.78 25.11
N ALA A 973 46.00 24.04 24.66
CA ALA A 973 46.56 24.42 23.36
C ALA A 973 48.08 24.23 23.27
N GLU A 974 48.84 24.34 24.36
CA GLU A 974 50.28 24.12 24.35
C GLU A 974 50.60 22.62 24.32
N LEU A 975 49.84 21.82 25.07
CA LEU A 975 49.95 20.36 25.02
C LEU A 975 49.67 19.83 23.60
N ARG A 976 48.65 20.35 22.90
CA ARG A 976 48.37 19.96 21.50
C ARG A 976 49.55 20.15 20.57
N LYS A 977 50.35 21.21 20.74
CA LYS A 977 51.50 21.49 19.87
C LYS A 977 52.61 20.44 19.97
N THR A 978 52.63 19.65 21.04
CA THR A 978 53.59 18.54 21.19
C THR A 978 53.32 17.38 20.23
N SER A 979 52.13 17.31 19.62
CA SER A 979 51.75 16.29 18.63
C SER A 979 51.18 16.94 17.36
N PRO A 980 51.92 16.91 16.23
CA PRO A 980 51.43 17.45 14.95
C PRO A 980 50.12 16.81 14.47
N ALA A 981 49.92 15.52 14.71
CA ALA A 981 48.71 14.80 14.31
C ALA A 981 47.47 15.29 15.09
N VAL A 982 47.59 15.46 16.41
CA VAL A 982 46.50 16.00 17.26
C VAL A 982 46.22 17.46 16.89
N SER A 983 47.26 18.26 16.63
CA SER A 983 47.10 19.65 16.17
C SER A 983 46.37 19.73 14.83
N ALA A 984 46.71 18.87 13.86
CA ALA A 984 46.04 18.81 12.56
C ALA A 984 44.56 18.42 12.70
N TRP A 985 44.28 17.39 13.50
CA TRP A 985 42.92 16.94 13.80
C TRP A 985 42.06 18.06 14.43
N PHE A 986 42.56 18.72 15.47
CA PHE A 986 41.81 19.79 16.15
C PHE A 986 41.56 20.99 15.23
N ASN A 987 42.52 21.34 14.37
CA ASN A 987 42.37 22.42 13.40
C ASN A 987 41.37 22.09 12.30
N ASP A 988 41.24 20.81 11.90
CA ASP A 988 40.22 20.39 10.94
C ASP A 988 38.81 20.51 11.53
N LEU A 989 38.61 20.07 12.78
CA LEU A 989 37.35 20.28 13.51
C LEU A 989 37.00 21.77 13.60
N LYS A 990 37.98 22.61 13.97
CA LYS A 990 37.80 24.07 14.04
C LYS A 990 37.36 24.67 12.70
N LYS A 991 37.91 24.19 11.58
CA LYS A 991 37.57 24.66 10.23
C LYS A 991 36.14 24.25 9.82
N ASN A 992 35.67 23.11 10.31
CA ASN A 992 34.40 22.50 9.91
C ASN A 992 33.23 22.80 10.86
N LEU A 993 33.45 23.52 11.97
CA LEU A 993 32.48 23.80 13.05
C LEU A 993 31.06 24.15 12.55
N GLY A 994 30.97 24.96 11.49
CA GLY A 994 29.72 25.32 10.84
C GLY A 994 28.79 26.17 11.71
N VAL A 995 27.53 26.29 11.30
CA VAL A 995 26.48 26.97 12.07
C VAL A 995 25.49 25.91 12.51
N VAL A 996 25.32 25.72 13.82
CA VAL A 996 24.41 24.70 14.35
C VAL A 996 23.79 25.11 15.67
N GLY A 997 22.48 24.91 15.81
CA GLY A 997 21.70 25.10 17.03
C GLY A 997 21.43 23.76 17.71
N ALA A 998 20.95 23.78 18.96
CA ALA A 998 20.69 22.55 19.70
C ALA A 998 19.39 21.88 19.25
N GLN A 999 18.24 22.39 19.69
CA GLN A 999 16.92 21.81 19.39
C GLN A 999 15.99 22.91 18.88
N ALA A 1000 15.31 22.68 17.76
CA ALA A 1000 14.43 23.67 17.17
C ALA A 1000 13.13 23.83 17.99
N ILE A 1001 12.36 22.76 18.16
CA ILE A 1001 11.09 22.77 18.90
C ILE A 1001 11.07 21.62 19.91
N VAL A 1002 10.86 21.96 21.17
CA VAL A 1002 10.74 21.00 22.27
C VAL A 1002 9.42 21.20 23.01
N VAL A 1003 8.64 20.12 23.12
CA VAL A 1003 7.46 20.06 23.98
C VAL A 1003 7.64 18.90 24.96
N ALA A 1004 7.84 19.22 26.24
CA ALA A 1004 8.23 18.24 27.24
C ALA A 1004 7.63 18.52 28.63
N GLY A 1005 8.19 17.90 29.67
CA GLY A 1005 7.77 18.07 31.06
C GLY A 1005 7.02 16.86 31.60
N SER A 1006 6.27 17.05 32.66
CA SER A 1006 5.58 16.01 33.43
C SER A 1006 4.08 15.88 33.10
N LEU A 1007 3.54 16.82 32.30
CA LEU A 1007 2.13 16.94 31.96
C LEU A 1007 1.96 17.17 30.45
N GLY A 1008 0.96 16.53 29.86
CA GLY A 1008 0.62 16.71 28.44
C GLY A 1008 -0.60 15.89 28.01
N ARG A 1009 -1.50 16.50 27.23
CA ARG A 1009 -2.68 15.84 26.64
C ARG A 1009 -2.64 15.86 25.11
N MET A 1010 -2.46 17.02 24.50
CA MET A 1010 -2.45 17.16 23.05
C MET A 1010 -1.33 18.07 22.57
N THR A 1011 -0.59 17.62 21.56
CA THR A 1011 0.44 18.45 20.92
C THR A 1011 0.33 18.35 19.41
N ARG A 1012 0.26 19.51 18.74
CA ARG A 1012 0.24 19.65 17.28
C ARG A 1012 1.36 20.58 16.85
N ILE A 1013 2.26 20.08 16.02
CA ILE A 1013 3.39 20.82 15.46
C ILE A 1013 3.26 20.77 13.93
N GLU A 1014 2.88 21.89 13.31
CA GLU A 1014 2.44 21.88 11.91
C GLU A 1014 3.06 22.98 11.05
N ARG A 1015 3.54 22.63 9.84
CA ARG A 1015 4.03 23.63 8.86
C ARG A 1015 5.13 24.56 9.40
N ASN A 1016 6.00 24.05 10.26
CA ASN A 1016 7.18 24.79 10.72
C ASN A 1016 8.38 24.50 9.81
N GLU A 1017 9.25 25.50 9.60
CA GLU A 1017 10.55 25.35 8.93
C GLU A 1017 11.67 25.52 9.97
N ALA A 1018 12.57 24.56 10.10
CA ALA A 1018 13.74 24.65 10.97
C ALA A 1018 15.02 24.38 10.19
N ASP A 1019 16.00 25.27 10.29
CA ASP A 1019 17.24 25.20 9.51
C ASP A 1019 18.48 25.30 10.41
N HIS A 1020 19.46 24.42 10.16
CA HIS A 1020 20.74 24.32 10.87
C HIS A 1020 20.63 23.96 12.37
N PHE A 1021 19.65 23.16 12.77
CA PHE A 1021 19.61 22.59 14.14
C PHE A 1021 20.19 21.17 14.17
N LEU A 1022 20.72 20.74 15.32
CA LEU A 1022 21.10 19.35 15.56
C LEU A 1022 19.87 18.45 15.63
N GLU A 1023 18.83 18.85 16.36
CA GLU A 1023 17.54 18.14 16.42
C GLU A 1023 16.39 19.07 15.99
N GLY A 1024 15.44 18.53 15.23
CA GLY A 1024 14.30 19.27 14.71
C GLY A 1024 13.17 19.42 15.73
N VAL A 1025 12.40 18.34 15.91
CA VAL A 1025 11.22 18.31 16.79
C VAL A 1025 11.38 17.24 17.85
N HIS A 1026 11.20 17.60 19.12
CA HIS A 1026 11.26 16.69 20.25
C HIS A 1026 9.99 16.82 21.08
N VAL A 1027 9.16 15.76 21.13
CA VAL A 1027 7.93 15.73 21.93
C VAL A 1027 7.91 14.51 22.82
N ALA A 1028 8.05 14.67 24.14
CA ALA A 1028 8.01 13.57 25.10
C ALA A 1028 7.81 14.02 26.54
N LEU A 1029 7.12 13.21 27.35
CA LEU A 1029 6.98 13.44 28.78
C LEU A 1029 8.05 12.70 29.58
N ALA A 1030 8.50 13.34 30.66
CA ALA A 1030 9.37 12.76 31.66
C ALA A 1030 8.63 11.64 32.43
N ARG A 1031 9.36 10.55 32.71
CA ARG A 1031 8.86 9.47 33.58
C ARG A 1031 8.84 9.92 35.04
N ARG A 1032 7.91 9.37 35.81
CA ARG A 1032 7.84 9.57 37.28
C ARG A 1032 8.76 8.61 38.07
N GLY A 1033 9.34 7.61 37.40
CA GLY A 1033 10.21 6.58 37.98
C GLY A 1033 10.60 5.49 36.96
N ASP A 1034 11.35 4.48 37.40
CA ASP A 1034 11.85 3.38 36.57
C ASP A 1034 10.92 2.14 36.56
N GLY A 1035 9.79 2.19 37.28
CA GLY A 1035 8.86 1.07 37.45
C GLY A 1035 7.83 0.92 36.31
N ALA A 1036 7.33 -0.29 36.12
CA ALA A 1036 6.24 -0.57 35.18
C ALA A 1036 4.94 0.10 35.65
N GLY A 1037 4.59 1.25 35.05
CA GLY A 1037 3.41 2.05 35.40
C GLY A 1037 3.71 3.52 35.72
N ASP A 1038 5.00 3.90 35.79
CA ASP A 1038 5.44 5.26 36.10
C ASP A 1038 5.55 6.17 34.86
N HIS A 1039 5.02 5.73 33.71
CA HIS A 1039 4.99 6.51 32.48
C HIS A 1039 3.81 7.49 32.48
N VAL A 1040 4.04 8.65 31.87
CA VAL A 1040 2.99 9.62 31.58
C VAL A 1040 2.91 9.71 30.06
N ASP A 1041 1.72 9.47 29.52
CA ASP A 1041 1.50 9.48 28.07
C ASP A 1041 0.78 10.76 27.66
N PHE A 1042 1.20 11.32 26.53
CA PHE A 1042 0.35 12.24 25.79
C PHE A 1042 -0.92 11.51 25.30
N GLY A 1043 -2.08 12.16 25.41
CA GLY A 1043 -3.32 11.66 24.80
C GLY A 1043 -3.30 11.68 23.26
N SER A 1044 -2.54 12.60 22.65
CA SER A 1044 -2.30 12.64 21.20
C SER A 1044 -1.10 13.54 20.85
N ILE A 1045 -0.24 13.09 19.95
CA ILE A 1045 0.83 13.88 19.33
C ILE A 1045 0.65 13.86 17.81
N ALA A 1046 0.76 15.03 17.19
CA ALA A 1046 0.78 15.19 15.75
C ALA A 1046 1.93 16.12 15.31
N VAL A 1047 2.81 15.62 14.45
CA VAL A 1047 3.89 16.37 13.80
C VAL A 1047 3.66 16.29 12.30
N ILE A 1048 3.15 17.37 11.69
CA ILE A 1048 2.57 17.32 10.34
C ILE A 1048 3.15 18.42 9.43
N ALA A 1049 3.57 18.07 8.21
CA ALA A 1049 3.96 19.03 7.18
C ALA A 1049 5.11 19.98 7.58
N ASN A 1050 6.02 19.56 8.45
CA ASN A 1050 7.19 20.36 8.83
C ASN A 1050 8.35 20.12 7.87
N ARG A 1051 9.19 21.15 7.65
CA ARG A 1051 10.43 21.06 6.87
C ARG A 1051 11.62 21.28 7.80
N LEU A 1052 12.46 20.28 7.95
CA LEU A 1052 13.58 20.24 8.88
C LEU A 1052 14.87 20.03 8.10
N ARG A 1053 15.74 21.04 8.05
CA ARG A 1053 17.09 20.96 7.48
C ARG A 1053 18.11 20.94 8.61
N LEU A 1054 18.58 19.75 8.96
CA LEU A 1054 19.40 19.52 10.15
C LEU A 1054 20.88 19.45 9.84
N ARG A 1055 21.71 19.77 10.83
CA ARG A 1055 23.18 19.75 10.70
C ARG A 1055 23.80 19.06 11.90
N LEU A 1056 24.80 18.22 11.66
CA LEU A 1056 25.57 17.62 12.73
C LEU A 1056 26.69 18.56 13.19
N PRO A 1057 26.79 18.92 14.49
CA PRO A 1057 27.95 19.65 15.01
C PRO A 1057 29.21 18.78 14.91
N VAL A 1058 30.37 19.40 14.71
CA VAL A 1058 31.66 18.68 14.54
C VAL A 1058 32.07 17.85 15.74
N GLU A 1059 31.60 18.21 16.92
CA GLU A 1059 31.81 17.46 18.15
C GLU A 1059 31.03 16.13 18.17
N TYR A 1060 29.94 16.00 17.43
CA TYR A 1060 29.13 14.77 17.37
C TYR A 1060 29.66 13.81 16.31
N LEU A 1061 29.87 12.56 16.71
CA LEU A 1061 30.18 11.46 15.78
C LEU A 1061 28.93 11.02 15.01
N TRP A 1062 27.78 11.07 15.69
CA TRP A 1062 26.50 10.67 15.15
C TRP A 1062 25.40 11.57 15.68
N GLY A 1063 24.45 11.90 14.81
CA GLY A 1063 23.22 12.60 15.18
C GLY A 1063 22.18 11.62 15.70
N GLY A 1064 21.35 12.06 16.65
CA GLY A 1064 20.31 11.23 17.24
C GLY A 1064 19.15 10.97 16.29
N HIS A 1065 18.27 11.97 16.15
CA HIS A 1065 17.03 11.88 15.39
C HIS A 1065 16.64 13.24 14.81
N GLY A 1066 15.85 13.25 13.73
CA GLY A 1066 15.23 14.48 13.23
C GLY A 1066 13.94 14.85 13.97
N ILE A 1067 13.06 13.87 14.13
CA ILE A 1067 11.83 13.98 14.92
C ILE A 1067 11.84 12.90 16.01
N TYR A 1068 11.57 13.27 17.25
CA TYR A 1068 11.34 12.36 18.37
C TYR A 1068 9.94 12.50 18.94
N VAL A 1069 9.28 11.35 19.06
CA VAL A 1069 7.97 11.22 19.71
C VAL A 1069 8.07 10.17 20.80
N GLY A 1070 7.88 10.59 22.05
CA GLY A 1070 7.93 9.75 23.24
C GLY A 1070 6.59 9.63 23.95
N ASN A 1071 6.22 8.42 24.39
CA ASN A 1071 5.08 8.11 25.29
C ASN A 1071 3.75 8.77 24.87
N ALA A 1072 2.96 8.09 24.04
CA ALA A 1072 1.70 8.64 23.54
C ALA A 1072 0.66 7.59 23.17
N ALA A 1073 -0.60 7.87 23.50
CA ALA A 1073 -1.74 7.02 23.17
C ALA A 1073 -2.07 7.04 21.65
N ARG A 1074 -1.83 8.17 20.98
CA ARG A 1074 -2.08 8.37 19.55
C ARG A 1074 -0.96 9.20 18.92
N VAL A 1075 -0.30 8.68 17.90
CA VAL A 1075 0.81 9.34 17.21
C VAL A 1075 0.47 9.55 15.73
N ARG A 1076 0.72 10.75 15.21
CA ARG A 1076 0.73 11.08 13.78
C ARG A 1076 2.02 11.81 13.44
N VAL A 1077 2.83 11.25 12.55
CA VAL A 1077 4.01 11.92 12.01
C VAL A 1077 3.89 11.86 10.49
N ASN A 1078 3.31 12.90 9.89
CA ASN A 1078 2.90 12.85 8.49
C ASN A 1078 3.43 14.01 7.66
N ASP A 1079 3.71 13.77 6.39
CA ASP A 1079 4.05 14.81 5.40
C ASP A 1079 5.28 15.67 5.76
N ASN A 1080 6.20 15.19 6.61
CA ASN A 1080 7.38 15.96 7.00
C ASN A 1080 8.54 15.74 6.01
N GLU A 1081 9.30 16.80 5.73
CA GLU A 1081 10.57 16.75 5.00
C GLU A 1081 11.72 16.88 6.01
N ILE A 1082 12.64 15.91 6.04
CA ILE A 1082 13.76 15.85 6.98
C ILE A 1082 15.06 15.63 6.19
N ASP A 1083 15.77 16.73 5.95
CA ASP A 1083 16.93 16.79 5.06
C ASP A 1083 18.19 17.29 5.78
N MET A 1084 19.36 17.07 5.17
CA MET A 1084 20.60 17.71 5.61
C MET A 1084 20.64 19.18 5.21
N ALA A 1085 21.14 20.04 6.10
CA ALA A 1085 21.44 21.42 5.77
C ALA A 1085 22.55 21.51 4.69
N THR A 1086 22.42 22.47 3.77
CA THR A 1086 23.35 22.64 2.65
C THR A 1086 24.78 22.90 3.11
N GLY A 1087 25.77 22.26 2.45
CA GLY A 1087 27.19 22.47 2.75
C GLY A 1087 27.71 21.70 3.96
N ASP A 1088 27.02 20.64 4.37
CA ASP A 1088 27.54 19.67 5.33
C ASP A 1088 28.42 18.62 4.61
N PRO A 1089 29.75 18.57 4.87
CA PRO A 1089 30.65 17.62 4.22
C PRO A 1089 30.53 16.18 4.76
N GLN A 1090 29.74 15.94 5.82
CA GLN A 1090 29.61 14.62 6.46
C GLN A 1090 28.30 13.94 6.03
N ALA A 1091 28.26 13.42 4.80
CA ALA A 1091 27.11 12.66 4.31
C ALA A 1091 26.85 11.43 5.22
N LEU A 1092 25.64 11.34 5.78
CA LEU A 1092 25.05 10.17 6.48
C LEU A 1092 25.58 9.82 7.88
N ARG A 1093 25.55 10.77 8.83
CA ARG A 1093 25.86 10.52 10.25
C ARG A 1093 24.68 10.64 11.21
N PHE A 1094 23.45 10.88 10.76
CA PHE A 1094 22.29 10.75 11.64
C PHE A 1094 21.86 9.29 11.75
N HIS A 1095 21.62 8.82 12.97
CA HIS A 1095 21.15 7.45 13.20
C HIS A 1095 19.72 7.27 12.68
N GLU A 1096 18.82 8.19 13.01
CA GLU A 1096 17.38 8.02 12.80
C GLU A 1096 16.76 9.28 12.17
N GLY A 1097 15.84 9.14 11.22
CA GLY A 1097 15.08 10.28 10.69
C GLY A 1097 13.94 10.64 11.63
N ILE A 1098 13.11 9.64 11.92
CA ILE A 1098 11.99 9.71 12.86
C ILE A 1098 12.17 8.61 13.91
N ARG A 1099 12.18 9.00 15.18
CA ARG A 1099 12.22 8.10 16.34
C ARG A 1099 10.90 8.14 17.10
N ILE A 1100 10.25 6.99 17.23
CA ILE A 1100 9.06 6.79 18.07
C ILE A 1100 9.44 5.83 19.19
N TRP A 1101 9.36 6.26 20.44
CA TRP A 1101 9.91 5.51 21.57
C TRP A 1101 8.99 5.54 22.80
N GLY A 1102 8.92 4.43 23.54
CA GLY A 1102 8.27 4.35 24.84
C GLY A 1102 6.95 3.58 24.86
N TYR A 1103 6.01 4.01 25.70
CA TYR A 1103 4.67 3.41 25.79
C TYR A 1103 3.78 3.98 24.69
N LEU A 1104 3.37 3.12 23.75
CA LEU A 1104 2.58 3.50 22.58
C LEU A 1104 1.17 2.92 22.70
N GLY A 1105 0.16 3.77 22.52
CA GLY A 1105 -1.23 3.33 22.49
C GLY A 1105 -1.66 2.73 21.16
N ASN A 1106 -2.96 2.62 20.96
CA ASN A 1106 -3.52 1.83 19.86
C ASN A 1106 -3.40 2.46 18.46
N PHE A 1107 -2.85 3.67 18.31
CA PHE A 1107 -2.82 4.39 17.04
C PHE A 1107 -1.46 5.03 16.77
N VAL A 1108 -0.79 4.62 15.70
CA VAL A 1108 0.49 5.18 15.25
C VAL A 1108 0.48 5.27 13.74
N HIS A 1109 0.45 6.49 13.20
CA HIS A 1109 0.54 6.73 11.76
C HIS A 1109 1.83 7.49 11.46
N VAL A 1110 2.65 6.95 10.57
CA VAL A 1110 3.85 7.60 10.04
C VAL A 1110 3.73 7.57 8.52
N LEU A 1111 3.21 8.64 7.91
CA LEU A 1111 2.79 8.62 6.50
C LEU A 1111 3.46 9.71 5.68
N ALA A 1112 3.81 9.39 4.43
CA ALA A 1112 4.21 10.40 3.43
C ALA A 1112 5.39 11.32 3.85
N ASN A 1113 6.30 10.84 4.72
CA ASN A 1113 7.48 11.62 5.10
C ASN A 1113 8.62 11.41 4.08
N ALA A 1114 9.43 12.45 3.84
CA ALA A 1114 10.65 12.40 3.04
C ALA A 1114 11.87 12.61 3.94
N ILE A 1115 12.79 11.66 3.94
CA ILE A 1115 13.96 11.62 4.82
C ILE A 1115 15.21 11.38 3.97
N THR A 1116 16.17 12.29 3.99
CA THR A 1116 17.42 12.12 3.21
C THR A 1116 18.70 12.17 4.04
N LEU A 1117 18.59 12.28 5.37
CA LEU A 1117 19.74 12.53 6.24
C LEU A 1117 20.19 11.32 7.09
N ALA A 1118 19.34 10.30 7.23
CA ALA A 1118 19.48 9.28 8.28
C ALA A 1118 19.78 7.88 7.75
N ARG A 1119 20.56 7.11 8.53
CA ARG A 1119 20.84 5.69 8.27
C ARG A 1119 19.59 4.81 8.46
N VAL A 1120 18.77 5.09 9.46
CA VAL A 1120 17.45 4.47 9.66
C VAL A 1120 16.40 5.53 9.40
N GLY A 1121 15.49 5.30 8.44
CA GLY A 1121 14.43 6.27 8.13
C GLY A 1121 13.52 6.49 9.35
N ILE A 1122 12.80 5.44 9.74
CA ILE A 1122 11.87 5.45 10.86
C ILE A 1122 12.28 4.36 11.84
N ARG A 1123 12.50 4.70 13.12
CA ARG A 1123 12.76 3.73 14.19
C ARG A 1123 11.65 3.79 15.23
N VAL A 1124 11.00 2.65 15.44
CA VAL A 1124 9.98 2.45 16.45
C VAL A 1124 10.53 1.52 17.53
N VAL A 1125 10.45 1.94 18.79
CA VAL A 1125 10.85 1.14 19.95
C VAL A 1125 9.73 1.22 20.98
N ALA A 1126 8.83 0.24 20.94
CA ALA A 1126 7.79 0.10 21.95
C ALA A 1126 8.31 -0.70 23.14
N GLU A 1127 8.12 -0.17 24.35
CA GLU A 1127 8.55 -0.85 25.59
C GLU A 1127 7.63 -2.01 26.00
N ARG A 1128 6.45 -2.11 25.37
CA ARG A 1128 5.51 -3.19 25.64
C ARG A 1128 4.79 -3.62 24.36
N GLU A 1129 4.68 -4.94 24.21
CA GLU A 1129 3.80 -5.57 23.24
C GLU A 1129 2.33 -5.43 23.69
N PRO A 1130 1.42 -4.88 22.85
CA PRO A 1130 0.01 -4.73 23.19
C PRO A 1130 -0.64 -6.09 23.49
N GLN A 1131 -1.53 -6.12 24.48
CA GLN A 1131 -2.23 -7.36 24.83
C GLN A 1131 -3.40 -7.70 23.90
N ASP A 1132 -3.96 -6.69 23.22
CA ASP A 1132 -5.06 -6.87 22.26
C ASP A 1132 -4.69 -6.30 20.88
N TYR A 1133 -4.37 -7.21 19.97
CA TYR A 1133 -4.04 -6.89 18.58
C TYR A 1133 -5.25 -6.53 17.72
N LYS A 1134 -6.50 -6.63 18.21
CA LYS A 1134 -7.71 -6.35 17.41
C LYS A 1134 -8.07 -4.87 17.35
N SER A 1135 -7.53 -4.06 18.25
CA SER A 1135 -7.83 -2.63 18.37
C SER A 1135 -6.65 -1.73 17.96
N LEU A 1136 -5.56 -2.31 17.44
CA LEU A 1136 -4.38 -1.58 16.98
C LEU A 1136 -4.52 -1.13 15.52
N GLN A 1137 -4.16 0.13 15.27
CA GLN A 1137 -4.00 0.68 13.93
C GLN A 1137 -2.65 1.39 13.83
N TRP A 1138 -1.63 0.61 13.49
CA TRP A 1138 -0.26 1.10 13.34
C TRP A 1138 0.15 0.97 11.88
N LEU A 1139 0.51 2.09 11.26
CA LEU A 1139 0.78 2.16 9.83
C LEU A 1139 1.97 3.07 9.56
N ALA A 1140 2.97 2.52 8.85
CA ALA A 1140 4.03 3.29 8.23
C ALA A 1140 3.95 3.05 6.71
N ALA A 1141 3.49 4.04 5.96
CA ALA A 1141 3.27 3.93 4.51
C ALA A 1141 3.69 5.20 3.77
N ASP A 1142 4.02 5.06 2.49
CA ASP A 1142 4.38 6.17 1.59
C ASP A 1142 5.58 7.02 2.07
N ASN A 1143 6.44 6.49 2.95
CA ASN A 1143 7.64 7.19 3.42
C ASN A 1143 8.83 6.94 2.48
N LEU A 1144 9.53 8.02 2.12
CA LEU A 1144 10.78 7.99 1.39
C LEU A 1144 11.95 8.12 2.39
N ALA A 1145 12.89 7.17 2.36
CA ALA A 1145 14.16 7.27 3.07
C ALA A 1145 15.31 7.04 2.08
N VAL A 1146 15.98 8.12 1.67
CA VAL A 1146 17.08 8.10 0.70
C VAL A 1146 18.38 7.70 1.41
N ASP A 1147 19.14 6.77 0.82
CA ASP A 1147 20.41 6.24 1.34
C ASP A 1147 20.37 5.57 2.73
N ALA A 1148 19.16 5.38 3.30
CA ALA A 1148 18.97 4.66 4.55
C ALA A 1148 19.26 3.17 4.37
N SER A 1149 20.03 2.57 5.30
CA SER A 1149 20.24 1.12 5.35
C SER A 1149 18.94 0.36 5.68
N THR A 1150 18.04 1.02 6.41
CA THR A 1150 16.74 0.49 6.80
C THR A 1150 15.70 1.60 6.75
N THR A 1151 14.66 1.48 5.91
CA THR A 1151 13.58 2.49 5.84
C THR A 1151 12.75 2.50 7.12
N VAL A 1152 12.38 1.32 7.65
CA VAL A 1152 11.61 1.18 8.90
C VAL A 1152 12.23 0.10 9.80
N ASP A 1153 12.72 0.51 10.97
CA ASP A 1153 13.14 -0.36 12.07
C ASP A 1153 12.06 -0.43 13.16
N ALA A 1154 11.49 -1.60 13.41
CA ALA A 1154 10.41 -1.79 14.39
C ALA A 1154 10.50 -3.19 15.04
N PRO A 1155 9.92 -3.42 16.23
CA PRO A 1155 9.85 -4.75 16.84
C PRO A 1155 9.21 -5.78 15.91
N GLU A 1156 9.64 -7.04 16.00
CA GLU A 1156 9.19 -8.12 15.10
C GLU A 1156 7.67 -8.27 15.07
N TRP A 1157 6.99 -8.17 16.21
CA TRP A 1157 5.53 -8.26 16.30
C TRP A 1157 4.78 -7.09 15.64
N MET A 1158 5.47 -5.98 15.32
CA MET A 1158 4.93 -4.91 14.46
C MET A 1158 5.22 -5.14 12.97
N ARG A 1159 6.22 -5.96 12.65
CA ARG A 1159 6.65 -6.26 11.28
C ARG A 1159 5.86 -7.46 10.79
N LEU A 1160 4.96 -7.23 9.82
CA LEU A 1160 3.99 -8.19 9.23
C LEU A 1160 2.63 -8.26 9.94
N ARG A 1161 1.74 -7.35 9.52
CA ARG A 1161 0.31 -7.62 9.44
C ARG A 1161 -0.26 -6.84 8.24
N ASP A 1162 -0.33 -7.55 7.11
CA ASP A 1162 -1.11 -7.27 5.90
C ASP A 1162 -1.32 -5.79 5.53
N ASN A 1163 -0.46 -5.24 4.66
CA ASN A 1163 -0.79 -4.10 3.79
C ASN A 1163 -1.86 -4.51 2.74
N ALA A 1164 -2.99 -5.00 3.21
CA ALA A 1164 -4.27 -5.14 2.56
C ALA A 1164 -5.27 -4.85 3.68
N PRO A 1165 -6.20 -3.89 3.48
CA PRO A 1165 -6.78 -3.06 4.53
C PRO A 1165 -6.89 -3.68 5.93
#